data_AF-A0A2D6TU68-F1
#
_entry.id   AF-A0A2D6TU68-F1
#
_cell.length_a   1.000
_cell.length_b   1.000
_cell.length_c   1.000
_cell.angle_alpha   90.00
_cell.angle_beta   90.00
_cell.angle_gamma   90.00
#
_symmetry.space_group_name_H-M   'P 1'
#
loop_
_entity.id
_entity.type
_entity.pdbx_description
1 polymer ?
#
loop_
_entity_poly.entity_id
_entity_poly.type
_entity_poly.pdbx_seq_one_letter_code
_entity_poly.pdbx_strand_id
1 'polypeptide(L)'
;MSNQLYKNKAARILQRAETKMHAFIQRACNNITAGSQADKVAILQDIESIFDNWKDCTIPRLYSSTDGAQMLVMPYSDLKFDNKNRDKKQNARYRTSSVRLFMTTPLQQLSIYRVSFINSGKTALENVMDYYLDTLHSDEDFPALPRFGKRIFNYNHLEIKNIFSYREDRYQGKIGPSAYILAQLKHIADKYKFPLTITRNDINDLIKSVEDMWLDAASYQALSIVNRDALRAILRNSEPSYRDYQWTMSGATAEIIDRRIGAFQTYPGLTPLFSLKYVGEWDYNSLHRREDSQYKTQEALTHMVDSGASVPATLKAIFAKEAIDIPKKYLAPYHGANDQNFGKEGLDILTEHLDVLPSFNREEYPTHKDAWVTFQERCKHLKYKEEKTKLPFNALLQHERIAPKAKIEWAHVGDFVNALRRSIVLPAVVQIAKQEYGITGDVLNLASKISYDKTLIRGFMQPFTVSQAVNGSKDWHDRLSTVNARIKSIAVENNLSWPALCENFDTPQGVNIRPLTTKIELQEEGTRMDHCVGGYASNCILDGAHIFHLSYTDEQGHTHNSTLQLVENKTDKQVTVINRQNKAQSNKKPHKKNADAADWFVENLNNGKIPVDWTALYAQRDEVAAIYKQNRIIHEIGFDPEQESYCAEAYDIMRDFLPPKLAKLDYAQYLLKGQGVALIHKAIEKAINKPDKLTPTPM
;
A
#
# COMPACT_ATOMS: atom_id res chain seq x y z
N MET A 1 28.39 13.61 18.95
CA MET A 1 27.59 14.83 18.76
C MET A 1 26.76 15.01 20.01
N SER A 2 26.91 16.15 20.68
CA SER A 2 26.35 16.39 22.01
C SER A 2 24.92 16.93 21.92
N ASN A 3 24.10 16.66 22.94
CA ASN A 3 22.75 17.20 23.13
C ASN A 3 22.71 18.74 22.97
N GLN A 4 23.84 19.41 23.23
CA GLN A 4 24.02 20.84 23.04
C GLN A 4 23.79 21.31 21.59
N LEU A 5 24.13 20.52 20.57
CA LEU A 5 23.89 20.89 19.17
C LEU A 5 22.39 21.06 18.90
N TYR A 6 21.58 20.14 19.40
CA TYR A 6 20.12 20.19 19.23
C TYR A 6 19.49 21.30 20.06
N LYS A 7 19.99 21.55 21.28
CA LYS A 7 19.60 22.73 22.07
C LYS A 7 19.87 24.03 21.31
N ASN A 8 21.06 24.17 20.72
CA ASN A 8 21.45 25.35 19.94
C ASN A 8 20.61 25.50 18.66
N LYS A 9 20.26 24.38 18.00
CA LYS A 9 19.39 24.42 16.81
C LYS A 9 17.96 24.83 17.18
N ALA A 10 17.40 24.23 18.24
CA ALA A 10 16.09 24.62 18.76
C ALA A 10 16.05 26.11 19.12
N ALA A 11 17.05 26.61 19.87
CA ALA A 11 17.14 28.01 20.27
C ALA A 11 17.14 28.97 19.07
N ARG A 12 17.91 28.67 18.01
CA ARG A 12 17.92 29.47 16.77
C ARG A 12 16.57 29.50 16.07
N ILE A 13 15.86 28.36 16.04
CA ILE A 13 14.53 28.29 15.41
C ILE A 13 13.51 29.08 16.23
N LEU A 14 13.54 28.95 17.56
CA LEU A 14 12.69 29.75 18.46
C LEU A 14 12.94 31.25 18.28
N GLN A 15 14.20 31.67 18.21
CA GLN A 15 14.56 33.06 17.96
C GLN A 15 14.02 33.57 16.61
N ARG A 16 14.11 32.77 15.54
CA ARG A 16 13.53 33.12 14.23
C ARG A 16 12.01 33.25 14.29
N ALA A 17 11.33 32.34 14.98
CA ALA A 17 9.89 32.41 15.19
C ALA A 17 9.50 33.70 15.92
N GLU A 18 10.28 34.05 16.95
CA GLU A 18 10.09 35.27 17.73
C GLU A 18 10.34 36.53 16.90
N THR A 19 11.42 36.59 16.11
CA THR A 19 11.67 37.69 15.17
C THR A 19 10.53 37.83 14.17
N LYS A 20 10.00 36.73 13.62
CA LYS A 20 8.90 36.77 12.65
C LYS A 20 7.59 37.27 13.28
N MET A 21 7.31 36.85 14.51
CA MET A 21 6.16 37.34 15.28
C MET A 21 6.30 38.84 15.59
N HIS A 22 7.47 39.30 16.07
CA HIS A 22 7.73 40.71 16.32
C HIS A 22 7.64 41.55 15.04
N ALA A 23 8.18 41.07 13.92
CA ALA A 23 8.08 41.77 12.63
C ALA A 23 6.61 41.93 12.18
N PHE A 24 5.77 40.91 12.42
CA PHE A 24 4.35 41.01 12.16
C PHE A 24 3.66 42.04 13.08
N ILE A 25 3.95 42.02 14.38
CA ILE A 25 3.41 42.97 15.36
C ILE A 25 3.82 44.42 15.01
N GLN A 26 5.08 44.63 14.64
CA GLN A 26 5.57 45.95 14.22
C GLN A 26 4.87 46.42 12.93
N ARG A 27 4.68 45.53 11.95
CA ARG A 27 3.91 45.84 10.73
C ARG A 27 2.45 46.16 11.04
N ALA A 28 1.84 45.44 11.99
CA ALA A 28 0.50 45.72 12.47
C ALA A 28 0.39 47.14 13.05
N CYS A 29 1.38 47.55 13.82
CA CYS A 29 1.43 48.87 14.46
C CYS A 29 1.77 50.01 13.49
N ASN A 30 2.66 49.78 12.51
CA ASN A 30 3.07 50.80 11.54
C ASN A 30 1.94 51.25 10.61
N ASN A 31 0.92 50.41 10.43
CA ASN A 31 -0.27 50.74 9.64
C ASN A 31 -1.29 51.62 10.41
N ILE A 32 -1.00 51.96 11.66
CA ILE A 32 -1.86 52.81 12.50
C ILE A 32 -1.50 54.28 12.23
N THR A 33 -2.30 54.94 11.38
CA THR A 33 -2.08 56.32 10.94
C THR A 33 -2.65 57.38 11.89
N ALA A 34 -3.46 57.00 12.89
CA ALA A 34 -4.16 57.92 13.79
C ALA A 34 -3.81 57.69 15.28
N GLY A 35 -3.75 58.77 16.07
CA GLY A 35 -3.52 58.75 17.52
C GLY A 35 -2.25 59.49 17.97
N SER A 36 -2.20 59.82 19.26
CA SER A 36 -1.00 60.39 19.89
C SER A 36 0.13 59.35 19.98
N GLN A 37 1.38 59.77 20.20
CA GLN A 37 2.48 58.83 20.43
C GLN A 37 2.24 57.91 21.64
N ALA A 38 1.52 58.39 22.66
CA ALA A 38 1.10 57.60 23.81
C ALA A 38 0.12 56.49 23.43
N ASP A 39 -0.81 56.76 22.50
CA ASP A 39 -1.76 55.75 21.99
C ASP A 39 -1.03 54.66 21.21
N LYS A 40 0.00 55.01 20.42
CA LYS A 40 0.80 54.01 19.68
C LYS A 40 1.52 53.04 20.61
N VAL A 41 2.07 53.52 21.73
CA VAL A 41 2.72 52.69 22.73
C VAL A 41 1.70 51.78 23.42
N ALA A 42 0.54 52.31 23.82
CA ALA A 42 -0.52 51.52 24.45
C ALA A 42 -1.11 50.46 23.51
N ILE A 43 -1.28 50.78 22.22
CA ILE A 43 -1.75 49.83 21.20
C ILE A 43 -0.72 48.71 20.99
N LEU A 44 0.57 49.05 20.88
CA LEU A 44 1.63 48.05 20.74
C LEU A 44 1.63 47.08 21.92
N GLN A 45 1.54 47.59 23.16
CA GLN A 45 1.48 46.78 24.37
C GLN A 45 0.24 45.85 24.39
N ASP A 46 -0.93 46.37 24.01
CA ASP A 46 -2.16 45.56 23.93
C ASP A 46 -2.03 44.45 22.86
N ILE A 47 -1.42 44.75 21.70
CA ILE A 47 -1.17 43.76 20.64
C ILE A 47 -0.16 42.70 21.09
N GLU A 48 0.96 43.12 21.68
CA GLU A 48 1.98 42.23 22.24
C GLU A 48 1.35 41.27 23.26
N SER A 49 0.50 41.79 24.16
CA SER A 49 -0.21 40.97 25.16
C SER A 49 -1.08 39.86 24.54
N ILE A 50 -1.74 40.11 23.40
CA ILE A 50 -2.52 39.09 22.69
C ILE A 50 -1.62 37.97 22.17
N PHE A 51 -0.51 38.34 21.53
CA PHE A 51 0.43 37.38 20.96
C PHE A 51 1.21 36.62 22.04
N ASP A 52 1.57 37.27 23.15
CA ASP A 52 2.18 36.64 24.31
C ASP A 52 1.22 35.64 24.97
N ASN A 53 -0.07 35.98 25.11
CA ASN A 53 -1.06 35.03 25.62
C ASN A 53 -1.22 33.81 24.70
N TRP A 54 -1.20 33.99 23.38
CA TRP A 54 -1.21 32.88 22.42
C TRP A 54 0.06 32.04 22.52
N LYS A 55 1.25 32.69 22.52
CA LYS A 55 2.56 32.05 22.69
C LYS A 55 2.61 31.23 23.96
N ASP A 56 2.22 31.79 25.10
CA ASP A 56 2.23 31.12 26.40
C ASP A 56 1.39 29.83 26.44
N CYS A 57 0.33 29.77 25.64
CA CYS A 57 -0.56 28.62 25.58
C CYS A 57 -0.16 27.59 24.51
N THR A 58 0.77 27.90 23.60
CA THR A 58 1.02 27.06 22.41
C THR A 58 2.49 26.70 22.21
N ILE A 59 3.41 27.49 22.75
CA ILE A 59 4.84 27.26 22.63
C ILE A 59 5.25 26.02 23.45
N PRO A 60 5.95 25.06 22.84
CA PRO A 60 6.57 23.97 23.59
C PRO A 60 7.64 24.48 24.55
N ARG A 61 7.74 23.89 25.73
CA ARG A 61 8.66 24.33 26.79
C ARG A 61 9.49 23.17 27.31
N LEU A 62 10.79 23.37 27.40
CA LEU A 62 11.73 22.41 27.97
C LEU A 62 12.11 22.83 29.39
N TYR A 63 11.88 21.93 30.34
CA TYR A 63 12.26 22.05 31.74
C TYR A 63 13.42 21.09 32.02
N SER A 64 14.29 21.46 32.95
CA SER A 64 15.40 20.63 33.40
C SER A 64 15.53 20.75 34.90
N SER A 65 15.61 19.61 35.57
CA SER A 65 15.84 19.51 37.00
C SER A 65 17.35 19.54 37.31
N THR A 66 17.69 19.77 38.57
CA THR A 66 19.08 19.82 39.05
C THR A 66 19.80 18.47 38.99
N ASP A 67 19.06 17.36 39.03
CA ASP A 67 19.57 15.98 38.90
C ASP A 67 19.75 15.52 37.45
N GLY A 68 19.45 16.39 36.47
CA GLY A 68 19.61 16.11 35.05
C GLY A 68 18.40 15.46 34.37
N ALA A 69 17.28 15.24 35.09
CA ALA A 69 16.01 14.92 34.45
C ALA A 69 15.54 16.09 33.57
N GLN A 70 14.82 15.77 32.50
CA GLN A 70 14.34 16.78 31.56
C GLN A 70 12.91 16.48 31.14
N MET A 71 12.12 17.53 30.97
CA MET A 71 10.71 17.43 30.58
C MET A 71 10.37 18.41 29.48
N LEU A 72 9.97 17.92 28.32
CA LEU A 72 9.41 18.72 27.25
C LEU A 72 7.88 18.69 27.30
N VAL A 73 7.28 19.87 27.38
CA VAL A 73 5.84 20.10 27.43
C VAL A 73 5.36 20.55 26.07
N MET A 74 4.43 19.81 25.49
CA MET A 74 3.75 20.14 24.24
C MET A 74 2.29 20.51 24.54
N PRO A 75 1.94 21.80 24.59
CA PRO A 75 0.57 22.20 24.90
C PRO A 75 -0.39 21.92 23.74
N TYR A 76 -1.61 21.56 24.07
CA TYR A 76 -2.76 21.45 23.19
C TYR A 76 -3.80 22.40 23.77
N SER A 77 -4.21 23.36 22.96
CA SER A 77 -4.97 24.51 23.44
C SER A 77 -6.37 24.50 22.90
N ASP A 78 -7.33 24.85 23.75
CA ASP A 78 -8.69 25.08 23.32
C ASP A 78 -9.09 26.52 23.62
N LEU A 79 -9.81 27.12 22.68
CA LEU A 79 -10.52 28.35 22.98
C LEU A 79 -11.76 27.99 23.81
N LYS A 80 -11.72 28.27 25.11
CA LYS A 80 -12.90 28.24 25.99
C LYS A 80 -13.39 29.65 26.26
N PHE A 81 -14.65 29.92 25.94
CA PHE A 81 -15.33 31.11 26.43
C PHE A 81 -15.56 30.97 27.93
N ASP A 82 -15.34 32.05 28.68
CA ASP A 82 -15.74 32.08 30.07
C ASP A 82 -17.27 32.01 30.13
N ASN A 83 -17.79 30.85 30.57
CA ASN A 83 -19.23 30.60 30.63
C ASN A 83 -19.96 31.60 31.54
N LYS A 84 -19.27 32.30 32.44
CA LYS A 84 -19.85 33.33 33.32
C LYS A 84 -20.13 34.66 32.60
N ASN A 85 -19.72 34.83 31.34
CA ASN A 85 -19.86 36.08 30.58
C ASN A 85 -20.16 35.82 29.09
N ARG A 86 -21.17 34.99 28.79
CA ARG A 86 -21.55 34.64 27.40
C ARG A 86 -21.83 35.85 26.50
N ASP A 87 -22.28 36.97 27.06
CA ASP A 87 -22.59 38.19 26.30
C ASP A 87 -21.37 39.08 26.03
N LYS A 88 -20.24 38.85 26.73
CA LYS A 88 -19.01 39.63 26.54
C LYS A 88 -17.93 38.77 25.89
N LYS A 89 -18.02 38.64 24.55
CA LYS A 89 -16.97 38.08 23.68
C LYS A 89 -15.56 38.69 23.93
N GLN A 90 -15.51 39.86 24.58
CA GLN A 90 -14.30 40.59 24.96
C GLN A 90 -13.40 39.84 25.96
N ASN A 91 -13.92 38.90 26.76
CA ASN A 91 -13.13 38.18 27.78
C ASN A 91 -12.73 36.74 27.38
N ALA A 92 -12.84 36.39 26.10
CA ALA A 92 -12.30 35.12 25.62
C ALA A 92 -10.79 35.06 25.90
N ARG A 93 -10.32 34.00 26.55
CA ARG A 93 -8.89 33.75 26.74
C ARG A 93 -8.52 32.45 26.04
N TYR A 94 -7.42 32.48 25.31
CA TYR A 94 -6.78 31.25 24.84
C TYR A 94 -6.26 30.46 26.05
N ARG A 95 -6.53 29.15 26.14
CA ARG A 95 -6.09 28.33 27.27
C ARG A 95 -5.62 26.95 26.83
N THR A 96 -4.57 26.45 27.47
CA THR A 96 -4.14 25.06 27.33
C THR A 96 -5.20 24.12 27.93
N SER A 97 -5.72 23.18 27.15
CA SER A 97 -6.73 22.19 27.56
C SER A 97 -6.13 20.82 27.87
N SER A 98 -5.01 20.50 27.22
CA SER A 98 -4.21 19.32 27.53
C SER A 98 -2.73 19.57 27.19
N VAL A 99 -1.85 18.71 27.69
CA VAL A 99 -0.43 18.69 27.32
C VAL A 99 -0.02 17.26 26.96
N ARG A 100 1.01 17.15 26.13
CA ARG A 100 1.86 15.96 26.07
C ARG A 100 3.16 16.25 26.81
N LEU A 101 3.53 15.39 27.73
CA LEU A 101 4.78 15.49 28.48
C LEU A 101 5.74 14.42 27.95
N PHE A 102 6.92 14.82 27.53
CA PHE A 102 8.04 13.94 27.18
C PHE A 102 9.05 14.06 28.32
N MET A 103 9.15 13.01 29.13
CA MET A 103 9.92 13.05 30.38
C MET A 103 11.04 12.04 30.32
N THR A 104 12.26 12.45 30.64
CA THR A 104 13.40 11.55 30.82
C THR A 104 13.80 11.52 32.27
N THR A 105 13.85 10.32 32.87
CA THR A 105 14.37 10.11 34.23
C THR A 105 15.88 10.37 34.30
N PRO A 106 16.51 10.43 35.48
CA PRO A 106 17.97 10.44 35.61
C PRO A 106 18.65 9.24 34.92
N LEU A 107 17.96 8.09 34.87
CA LEU A 107 18.36 6.89 34.10
C LEU A 107 18.06 7.00 32.59
N GLN A 108 17.57 8.15 32.15
CA GLN A 108 17.34 8.52 30.75
C GLN A 108 16.35 7.62 30.00
N GLN A 109 15.36 7.10 30.72
CA GLN A 109 14.20 6.44 30.14
C GLN A 109 13.15 7.50 29.76
N LEU A 110 12.71 7.50 28.50
CA LEU A 110 11.66 8.38 28.05
C LEU A 110 10.28 7.79 28.35
N SER A 111 9.46 8.58 29.04
CA SER A 111 8.03 8.33 29.18
C SER A 111 7.24 9.46 28.56
N ILE A 112 6.11 9.11 27.93
CA ILE A 112 5.21 10.09 27.33
C ILE A 112 3.86 10.02 28.02
N TYR A 113 3.39 11.17 28.51
CA TYR A 113 2.10 11.30 29.18
C TYR A 113 1.17 12.21 28.39
N ARG A 114 -0.13 11.88 28.44
CA ARG A 114 -1.20 12.82 28.06
C ARG A 114 -1.90 13.29 29.32
N VAL A 115 -1.85 14.58 29.58
CA VAL A 115 -2.54 15.20 30.72
C VAL A 115 -3.61 16.14 30.19
N SER A 116 -4.85 15.97 30.63
CA SER A 116 -5.97 16.83 30.25
C SER A 116 -6.44 17.60 31.48
N PHE A 117 -6.74 18.88 31.32
CA PHE A 117 -7.13 19.75 32.42
C PHE A 117 -8.66 19.86 32.49
N ILE A 118 -9.25 19.48 33.63
CA ILE A 118 -10.68 19.69 33.89
C ILE A 118 -10.97 21.19 34.04
N ASN A 119 -10.09 21.91 34.75
CA ASN A 119 -10.07 23.37 34.86
C ASN A 119 -8.86 23.92 34.10
N SER A 120 -9.08 24.57 32.96
CA SER A 120 -8.00 25.15 32.15
C SER A 120 -7.60 26.53 32.68
N GLY A 121 -6.33 26.71 33.01
CA GLY A 121 -5.74 27.96 33.48
C GLY A 121 -4.24 27.83 33.74
N LYS A 122 -3.52 28.96 33.74
CA LYS A 122 -2.05 29.02 33.94
C LYS A 122 -1.62 28.30 35.22
N THR A 123 -2.32 28.53 36.32
CA THR A 123 -2.10 27.87 37.63
C THR A 123 -2.30 26.36 37.57
N ALA A 124 -3.22 25.85 36.74
CA ALA A 124 -3.44 24.40 36.62
C ALA A 124 -2.32 23.70 35.83
N LEU A 125 -1.76 24.38 34.82
CA LEU A 125 -0.58 23.90 34.12
C LEU A 125 0.63 23.92 35.05
N GLU A 126 0.89 25.04 35.73
CA GLU A 126 2.01 25.19 36.68
C GLU A 126 1.96 24.12 37.78
N ASN A 127 0.81 23.92 38.43
CA ASN A 127 0.68 22.87 39.46
C ASN A 127 0.93 21.45 38.94
N VAL A 128 0.53 21.16 37.69
CA VAL A 128 0.82 19.85 37.06
C VAL A 128 2.30 19.74 36.75
N MET A 129 2.91 20.82 36.26
CA MET A 129 4.35 20.87 35.99
C MET A 129 5.17 20.66 37.26
N ASP A 130 4.81 21.35 38.34
CA ASP A 130 5.46 21.22 39.65
C ASP A 130 5.30 19.79 40.18
N TYR A 131 4.10 19.21 40.11
CA TYR A 131 3.88 17.80 40.50
C TYR A 131 4.79 16.84 39.72
N TYR A 132 4.89 16.99 38.40
CA TYR A 132 5.73 16.10 37.59
C TYR A 132 7.23 16.37 37.75
N LEU A 133 7.64 17.60 38.05
CA LEU A 133 9.03 17.93 38.39
C LEU A 133 9.40 17.37 39.77
N ASP A 134 8.54 17.52 40.77
CA ASP A 134 8.73 16.95 42.11
C ASP A 134 8.77 15.42 42.06
N THR A 135 7.91 14.79 41.24
CA THR A 135 7.89 13.33 41.06
C THR A 135 9.12 12.82 40.28
N LEU A 136 9.76 13.66 39.45
CA LEU A 136 11.02 13.29 38.79
C LEU A 136 12.19 13.19 39.76
N HIS A 137 12.11 13.87 40.90
CA HIS A 137 13.16 13.93 41.91
C HIS A 137 13.12 12.77 42.93
N SER A 138 11.96 12.15 43.14
CA SER A 138 11.83 10.96 43.97
C SER A 138 12.22 9.73 43.13
N ASP A 139 13.29 9.02 43.49
CA ASP A 139 13.72 7.73 42.90
C ASP A 139 12.67 6.59 43.04
N GLU A 140 11.45 6.89 43.51
CA GLU A 140 10.35 5.94 43.61
C GLU A 140 9.77 5.63 42.22
N ASP A 141 9.60 4.33 41.93
CA ASP A 141 8.91 3.84 40.74
C ASP A 141 7.60 4.61 40.55
N PHE A 142 7.48 5.29 39.39
CA PHE A 142 6.30 6.07 39.03
C PHE A 142 5.04 5.24 39.33
N PRO A 143 4.17 5.65 40.28
CA PRO A 143 2.96 4.89 40.57
C PRO A 143 2.16 4.77 39.26
N ALA A 144 1.68 3.56 38.97
CA ALA A 144 1.11 3.17 37.68
C ALA A 144 -0.08 4.05 37.20
N LEU A 145 -0.61 4.91 38.08
CA LEU A 145 -1.63 5.90 37.80
C LEU A 145 -1.18 7.26 38.38
N PRO A 146 -0.59 8.18 37.58
CA PRO A 146 -0.35 9.53 38.06
C PRO A 146 -1.69 10.18 38.42
N ARG A 147 -1.71 11.02 39.46
CA ARG A 147 -2.91 11.78 39.86
C ARG A 147 -3.50 12.61 38.71
N PHE A 148 -2.67 12.92 37.72
CA PHE A 148 -3.03 13.63 36.50
C PHE A 148 -2.56 12.84 35.27
N GLY A 149 -3.47 12.46 34.37
CA GLY A 149 -3.11 11.97 33.04
C GLY A 149 -2.94 10.45 32.89
N LYS A 150 -2.76 10.02 31.63
CA LYS A 150 -2.60 8.61 31.24
C LYS A 150 -1.21 8.41 30.63
N ARG A 151 -0.45 7.44 31.14
CA ARG A 151 0.79 6.97 30.50
C ARG A 151 0.45 6.29 29.19
N ILE A 152 1.18 6.62 28.14
CA ILE A 152 0.92 6.07 26.80
C ILE A 152 2.06 5.13 26.46
N PHE A 153 1.77 3.83 26.51
CA PHE A 153 2.77 2.76 26.37
C PHE A 153 3.09 2.39 24.90
N ASN A 154 2.15 2.63 23.98
CA ASN A 154 2.25 2.22 22.58
C ASN A 154 1.88 3.39 21.67
N TYR A 155 2.86 4.17 21.22
CA TYR A 155 2.64 5.07 20.09
C TYR A 155 2.96 4.33 18.80
N ASN A 156 2.01 4.31 17.87
CA ASN A 156 2.39 3.99 16.49
C ASN A 156 3.17 5.17 15.88
N HIS A 157 3.95 4.88 14.84
CA HIS A 157 4.80 5.88 14.16
C HIS A 157 4.02 7.11 13.64
N LEU A 158 2.75 6.93 13.27
CA LEU A 158 1.90 7.98 12.74
C LEU A 158 1.43 8.94 13.84
N GLU A 159 1.16 8.43 15.05
CA GLU A 159 0.72 9.25 16.18
C GLU A 159 1.81 10.21 16.67
N ILE A 160 3.06 9.75 16.78
CA ILE A 160 4.18 10.64 17.14
C ILE A 160 4.45 11.65 16.04
N LYS A 161 4.41 11.24 14.77
CA LYS A 161 4.48 12.19 13.66
C LYS A 161 3.42 13.28 13.82
N ASN A 162 2.18 12.92 14.13
CA ASN A 162 1.08 13.87 14.27
C ASN A 162 1.30 14.86 15.42
N ILE A 163 1.93 14.45 16.53
CA ILE A 163 2.26 15.35 17.65
C ILE A 163 3.12 16.54 17.20
N PHE A 164 3.99 16.35 16.21
CA PHE A 164 4.95 17.36 15.74
C PHE A 164 4.65 17.92 14.34
N SER A 165 3.58 17.49 13.68
CA SER A 165 3.27 17.91 12.29
C SER A 165 1.82 18.31 12.03
N TYR A 166 0.86 17.90 12.87
CA TYR A 166 -0.56 18.16 12.62
C TYR A 166 -1.09 19.28 13.52
N ARG A 167 -1.44 20.42 12.91
CA ARG A 167 -1.90 21.62 13.61
C ARG A 167 -3.34 21.57 14.05
N GLU A 168 -4.20 21.02 13.20
CA GLU A 168 -5.65 21.10 13.39
C GLU A 168 -6.08 20.33 14.66
N ASP A 169 -5.39 19.23 14.97
CA ASP A 169 -5.62 18.43 16.18
C ASP A 169 -5.13 19.10 17.47
N ARG A 170 -4.30 20.16 17.37
CA ARG A 170 -3.85 20.92 18.55
C ARG A 170 -4.91 21.88 19.09
N TYR A 171 -6.02 22.03 18.35
CA TYR A 171 -7.12 22.93 18.64
C TYR A 171 -8.44 22.16 18.70
N GLN A 172 -8.92 21.77 19.88
CA GLN A 172 -10.16 20.99 20.02
C GLN A 172 -11.41 21.90 20.13
N GLY A 173 -11.34 23.14 19.64
CA GLY A 173 -12.39 24.16 19.74
C GLY A 173 -13.02 24.56 18.41
N LYS A 174 -14.26 25.08 18.46
CA LYS A 174 -15.00 25.59 17.28
C LYS A 174 -14.37 26.82 16.62
N ILE A 175 -13.41 27.46 17.28
CA ILE A 175 -12.78 28.71 16.83
C ILE A 175 -11.26 28.54 16.90
N GLY A 176 -10.61 28.60 15.75
CA GLY A 176 -9.15 28.52 15.64
C GLY A 176 -8.44 29.79 16.12
N PRO A 177 -7.11 29.72 16.36
CA PRO A 177 -6.31 30.82 16.90
C PRO A 177 -6.36 32.08 16.04
N SER A 178 -6.44 31.96 14.71
CA SER A 178 -6.53 33.14 13.83
C SER A 178 -7.82 33.94 14.00
N ALA A 179 -8.94 33.25 14.22
CA ALA A 179 -10.22 33.90 14.47
C ALA A 179 -10.24 34.58 15.84
N TYR A 180 -9.59 33.98 16.85
CA TYR A 180 -9.40 34.59 18.16
C TYR A 180 -8.54 35.86 18.07
N ILE A 181 -7.34 35.78 17.50
CA ILE A 181 -6.43 36.93 17.38
C ILE A 181 -7.09 38.05 16.57
N LEU A 182 -7.75 37.73 15.45
CA LEU A 182 -8.45 38.75 14.66
C LEU A 182 -9.56 39.45 15.46
N ALA A 183 -10.32 38.71 16.26
CA ALA A 183 -11.36 39.29 17.09
C ALA A 183 -10.79 40.24 18.16
N GLN A 184 -9.65 39.87 18.77
CA GLN A 184 -8.97 40.73 19.74
C GLN A 184 -8.36 41.97 19.08
N LEU A 185 -7.75 41.84 17.91
CA LEU A 185 -7.23 42.97 17.14
C LEU A 185 -8.34 43.95 16.71
N LYS A 186 -9.53 43.43 16.33
CA LYS A 186 -10.69 44.28 16.05
C LYS A 186 -11.14 45.05 17.28
N HIS A 187 -11.13 44.41 18.45
CA HIS A 187 -11.48 45.09 19.69
C HIS A 187 -10.50 46.23 20.03
N ILE A 188 -9.20 46.02 19.83
CA ILE A 188 -8.19 47.09 19.96
C ILE A 188 -8.46 48.21 18.95
N ALA A 189 -8.69 47.86 17.68
CA ALA A 189 -9.01 48.84 16.63
C ALA A 189 -10.25 49.70 17.00
N ASP A 190 -11.29 49.08 17.55
CA ASP A 190 -12.50 49.76 18.00
C ASP A 190 -12.27 50.64 19.25
N LYS A 191 -11.42 50.18 20.17
CA LYS A 191 -11.02 50.88 21.40
C LYS A 191 -10.25 52.16 21.08
N TYR A 192 -9.32 52.10 20.13
CA TYR A 192 -8.44 53.21 19.76
C TYR A 192 -8.83 53.93 18.46
N LYS A 193 -9.96 53.57 17.84
CA LYS A 193 -10.55 54.23 16.65
C LYS A 193 -9.63 54.29 15.43
N PHE A 194 -8.98 53.19 15.07
CA PHE A 194 -8.18 53.08 13.85
C PHE A 194 -8.68 51.95 12.92
N PRO A 195 -8.47 52.05 11.60
CA PRO A 195 -8.84 50.98 10.68
C PRO A 195 -7.87 49.77 10.78
N LEU A 196 -8.41 48.57 11.02
CA LEU A 196 -7.62 47.33 11.01
C LEU A 196 -7.44 46.83 9.57
N THR A 197 -6.22 46.89 9.04
CA THR A 197 -5.88 46.38 7.69
C THR A 197 -5.49 44.91 7.67
N ILE A 198 -5.27 44.30 8.83
CA ILE A 198 -4.84 42.91 8.97
C ILE A 198 -6.01 41.98 8.73
N THR A 199 -5.84 41.06 7.78
CA THR A 199 -6.86 40.07 7.43
C THR A 199 -6.70 38.79 8.26
N ARG A 200 -7.72 37.93 8.21
CA ARG A 200 -7.63 36.59 8.80
C ARG A 200 -6.53 35.75 8.15
N ASN A 201 -6.30 35.93 6.84
CA ASN A 201 -5.30 35.18 6.10
C ASN A 201 -3.89 35.56 6.54
N ASP A 202 -3.62 36.86 6.76
CA ASP A 202 -2.33 37.32 7.29
C ASP A 202 -2.00 36.65 8.63
N ILE A 203 -3.01 36.51 9.50
CA ILE A 203 -2.87 35.87 10.81
C ILE A 203 -2.70 34.35 10.66
N ASN A 204 -3.46 33.71 9.76
CA ASN A 204 -3.30 32.29 9.45
C ASN A 204 -1.87 31.99 8.97
N ASP A 205 -1.34 32.80 8.05
CA ASP A 205 0.00 32.60 7.50
C ASP A 205 1.08 32.80 8.55
N LEU A 206 0.90 33.78 9.45
CA LEU A 206 1.79 33.96 10.59
C LEU A 206 1.76 32.75 11.52
N ILE A 207 0.58 32.33 11.98
CA ILE A 207 0.39 31.16 12.85
C ILE A 207 0.99 29.93 12.20
N LYS A 208 0.70 29.72 10.91
CA LYS A 208 1.24 28.64 10.09
C LYS A 208 2.76 28.73 9.91
N SER A 209 3.37 29.89 10.01
CA SER A 209 4.83 29.94 9.97
C SER A 209 5.45 29.74 11.34
N VAL A 210 4.92 30.40 12.37
CA VAL A 210 5.51 30.46 13.71
C VAL A 210 5.35 29.12 14.43
N GLU A 211 4.18 28.48 14.34
CA GLU A 211 3.98 27.19 14.99
C GLU A 211 4.79 26.06 14.36
N ASP A 212 5.13 26.16 13.08
CA ASP A 212 5.91 25.12 12.38
C ASP A 212 7.33 25.21 12.90
N MET A 213 7.82 26.45 13.06
CA MET A 213 9.09 26.71 13.72
C MET A 213 9.07 26.24 15.19
N TRP A 214 7.99 26.46 15.94
CA TRP A 214 7.89 25.96 17.32
C TRP A 214 7.87 24.43 17.40
N LEU A 215 7.10 23.76 16.55
CA LEU A 215 7.07 22.30 16.47
C LEU A 215 8.40 21.72 15.98
N ASP A 216 9.10 22.45 15.10
CA ASP A 216 10.44 22.10 14.66
C ASP A 216 11.47 22.23 15.79
N ALA A 217 11.45 23.35 16.50
CA ALA A 217 12.27 23.54 17.70
C ALA A 217 11.98 22.47 18.76
N ALA A 218 10.71 22.12 18.98
CA ALA A 218 10.32 21.09 19.93
C ALA A 218 10.80 19.70 19.53
N SER A 219 10.84 19.40 18.22
CA SER A 219 11.45 18.16 17.71
C SER A 219 12.93 18.10 18.10
N TYR A 220 13.65 19.22 17.98
CA TYR A 220 15.04 19.34 18.41
C TYR A 220 15.21 19.35 19.95
N GLN A 221 14.24 19.86 20.70
CA GLN A 221 14.27 19.77 22.17
C GLN A 221 14.04 18.33 22.64
N ALA A 222 13.08 17.61 22.05
CA ALA A 222 12.85 16.18 22.32
C ALA A 222 14.12 15.35 22.05
N LEU A 223 14.90 15.76 21.06
CA LEU A 223 16.21 15.18 20.77
C LEU A 223 17.29 15.50 21.76
N SER A 224 17.24 16.69 22.35
CA SER A 224 18.23 17.12 23.32
C SER A 224 18.06 16.44 24.68
N ILE A 225 16.87 15.89 24.96
CA ILE A 225 16.57 15.21 26.22
C ILE A 225 16.86 13.71 26.18
N VAL A 226 16.86 13.09 25.00
CA VAL A 226 17.25 11.68 24.88
C VAL A 226 18.76 11.52 25.10
N ASN A 227 19.15 10.41 25.71
CA ASN A 227 20.56 10.15 25.94
C ASN A 227 21.31 9.83 24.65
N ARG A 228 22.64 9.82 24.73
CA ARG A 228 23.50 9.57 23.56
C ARG A 228 23.23 8.22 22.90
N ASP A 229 22.86 7.20 23.68
CA ASP A 229 22.62 5.84 23.19
C ASP A 229 21.25 5.76 22.47
N ALA A 230 20.20 6.35 23.04
CA ALA A 230 18.87 6.53 22.48
C ALA A 230 18.88 7.44 21.25
N LEU A 231 19.58 8.57 21.32
CA LEU A 231 19.82 9.47 20.20
C LEU A 231 20.51 8.73 19.05
N ARG A 232 21.49 7.88 19.34
CA ARG A 232 22.15 7.04 18.32
C ARG A 232 21.20 5.99 17.75
N ALA A 233 20.39 5.33 18.58
CA ALA A 233 19.38 4.39 18.12
C ALA A 233 18.36 5.09 17.20
N ILE A 234 17.80 6.22 17.64
CA ILE A 234 16.82 7.05 16.92
C ILE A 234 17.36 7.57 15.59
N LEU A 235 18.57 8.13 15.58
CA LEU A 235 19.21 8.68 14.36
C LEU A 235 19.52 7.61 13.31
N ARG A 236 19.52 6.33 13.70
CA ARG A 236 19.86 5.21 12.82
C ARG A 236 18.67 4.32 12.46
N ASN A 237 17.48 4.64 12.99
CA ASN A 237 16.34 3.72 12.97
C ASN A 237 15.41 3.84 11.75
N SER A 238 15.77 4.56 10.68
CA SER A 238 14.93 4.52 9.47
C SER A 238 14.83 3.09 8.91
N GLU A 239 15.87 2.28 9.14
CA GLU A 239 16.05 0.88 8.72
C GLU A 239 17.22 0.27 9.56
N PRO A 240 17.02 -0.63 10.55
CA PRO A 240 18.08 -1.14 11.42
C PRO A 240 19.27 -1.82 10.70
N SER A 241 20.49 -1.30 10.87
CA SER A 241 21.68 -1.70 10.08
C SER A 241 22.71 -2.57 10.83
N TYR A 242 23.68 -3.17 10.12
CA TYR A 242 24.80 -3.91 10.75
C TYR A 242 25.63 -3.05 11.71
N ARG A 243 25.70 -1.74 11.46
CA ARG A 243 26.42 -0.77 12.31
C ARG A 243 25.73 -0.58 13.66
N ASP A 244 24.44 -0.86 13.73
CA ASP A 244 23.63 -0.84 14.95
C ASP A 244 23.85 -2.08 15.77
N TYR A 245 23.88 -3.25 15.12
CA TYR A 245 24.29 -4.50 15.77
C TYR A 245 25.72 -4.41 16.34
N GLN A 246 26.68 -3.91 15.55
CA GLN A 246 28.05 -3.72 16.03
C GLN A 246 28.12 -2.74 17.20
N TRP A 247 27.37 -1.62 17.15
CA TRP A 247 27.33 -0.69 18.28
C TRP A 247 26.66 -1.30 19.51
N THR A 248 25.59 -2.08 19.34
CA THR A 248 24.93 -2.77 20.46
C THR A 248 25.90 -3.77 21.10
N MET A 249 26.67 -4.51 20.30
CA MET A 249 27.51 -5.62 20.76
C MET A 249 28.99 -5.27 21.01
N SER A 250 29.47 -4.08 20.65
CA SER A 250 30.91 -3.76 20.73
C SER A 250 31.37 -3.46 22.17
N GLY A 251 32.29 -4.29 22.66
CA GLY A 251 33.16 -4.01 23.82
C GLY A 251 32.44 -3.61 25.10
N ALA A 252 31.19 -4.04 25.25
CA ALA A 252 30.26 -3.59 26.27
C ALA A 252 29.99 -4.71 27.28
N THR A 253 29.89 -4.37 28.55
CA THR A 253 29.37 -5.27 29.59
C THR A 253 27.89 -5.58 29.31
N ALA A 254 27.37 -6.68 29.86
CA ALA A 254 25.95 -7.06 29.71
C ALA A 254 25.01 -5.89 30.03
N GLU A 255 25.30 -5.12 31.07
CA GLU A 255 24.55 -3.93 31.47
C GLU A 255 24.53 -2.82 30.38
N ILE A 256 25.65 -2.59 29.69
CA ILE A 256 25.72 -1.61 28.59
C ILE A 256 24.97 -2.14 27.36
N ILE A 257 25.04 -3.45 27.09
CA ILE A 257 24.30 -4.09 26.00
C ILE A 257 22.80 -3.96 26.27
N ASP A 258 22.35 -4.30 27.48
CA ASP A 258 20.94 -4.20 27.89
C ASP A 258 20.45 -2.75 27.87
N ARG A 259 21.28 -1.78 28.24
CA ARG A 259 20.96 -0.35 28.11
C ARG A 259 20.79 0.06 26.63
N ARG A 260 21.62 -0.45 25.72
CA ARG A 260 21.53 -0.16 24.27
C ARG A 260 20.33 -0.86 23.62
N ILE A 261 20.03 -2.10 24.02
CA ILE A 261 18.84 -2.85 23.59
C ILE A 261 17.57 -2.17 24.10
N GLY A 262 17.54 -1.79 25.39
CA GLY A 262 16.46 -1.04 26.00
C GLY A 262 16.22 0.29 25.29
N ALA A 263 17.26 0.97 24.82
CA ALA A 263 17.10 2.14 23.97
C ALA A 263 16.40 1.80 22.64
N PHE A 264 16.82 0.76 21.90
CA PHE A 264 16.10 0.37 20.67
C PHE A 264 14.63 0.01 20.90
N GLN A 265 14.32 -0.65 22.01
CA GLN A 265 12.96 -1.05 22.36
C GLN A 265 12.08 0.10 22.84
N THR A 266 12.67 1.10 23.52
CA THR A 266 11.93 2.23 24.12
C THR A 266 11.59 3.33 23.11
N TYR A 267 12.34 3.44 22.00
CA TYR A 267 12.28 4.60 21.09
C TYR A 267 11.77 4.39 19.63
N PRO A 268 11.08 3.31 19.22
CA PRO A 268 10.69 3.11 17.82
C PRO A 268 9.74 4.19 17.27
N GLY A 269 8.99 4.85 18.15
CA GLY A 269 8.04 5.89 17.80
C GLY A 269 8.65 7.24 17.40
N LEU A 270 9.86 7.59 17.87
CA LEU A 270 10.49 8.89 17.57
C LEU A 270 11.15 8.92 16.18
N THR A 271 11.46 7.76 15.61
CA THR A 271 12.09 7.56 14.29
C THR A 271 11.53 8.42 13.14
N PRO A 272 10.21 8.61 12.97
CA PRO A 272 9.66 9.38 11.86
C PRO A 272 9.90 10.90 11.96
N LEU A 273 10.19 11.43 13.16
CA LEU A 273 10.58 12.84 13.32
C LEU A 273 11.88 13.15 12.57
N PHE A 274 12.67 12.11 12.27
CA PHE A 274 13.95 12.19 11.57
C PHE A 274 13.81 12.00 10.07
N SER A 275 13.06 10.97 9.64
CA SER A 275 12.94 10.64 8.22
C SER A 275 12.27 11.74 7.42
N LEU A 276 11.31 12.48 7.98
CA LEU A 276 10.60 13.53 7.23
C LEU A 276 11.36 14.86 7.10
N LYS A 277 12.35 15.13 7.97
CA LYS A 277 13.06 16.43 7.99
C LYS A 277 14.43 16.40 7.32
N TYR A 278 15.04 15.22 7.18
CA TYR A 278 16.32 15.07 6.47
C TYR A 278 16.18 14.81 4.96
N VAL A 279 15.00 14.38 4.49
CA VAL A 279 14.77 14.02 3.07
C VAL A 279 14.74 15.26 2.14
N GLY A 280 14.52 16.46 2.66
CA GLY A 280 14.45 17.68 1.84
C GLY A 280 15.78 18.29 1.40
N GLU A 281 16.86 18.16 2.19
CA GLU A 281 18.14 18.85 1.91
C GLU A 281 19.24 17.91 1.38
N TRP A 282 19.09 16.59 1.49
CA TRP A 282 20.07 15.62 0.99
C TRP A 282 19.57 14.74 -0.17
N ASP A 283 18.25 14.57 -0.34
CA ASP A 283 17.74 13.35 -0.98
C ASP A 283 17.44 13.41 -2.47
N TYR A 284 17.44 14.57 -3.12
CA TYR A 284 17.34 14.59 -4.59
C TYR A 284 18.62 14.07 -5.25
N ASN A 285 19.78 14.35 -4.64
CA ASN A 285 21.07 13.85 -5.11
C ASN A 285 21.44 12.46 -4.56
N SER A 286 20.89 12.02 -3.42
CA SER A 286 21.15 10.66 -2.92
C SER A 286 20.20 9.59 -3.47
N LEU A 287 18.96 9.90 -3.83
CA LEU A 287 18.09 8.93 -4.51
C LEU A 287 18.56 8.64 -5.94
N HIS A 288 18.97 9.64 -6.71
CA HIS A 288 19.58 9.41 -8.04
C HIS A 288 20.99 8.80 -7.95
N ARG A 289 21.75 9.06 -6.87
CA ARG A 289 22.99 8.30 -6.60
C ARG A 289 22.73 6.90 -6.05
N ARG A 290 21.55 6.57 -5.52
CA ARG A 290 21.23 5.23 -4.98
C ARG A 290 20.93 4.23 -6.08
N GLU A 291 20.30 4.64 -7.17
CA GLU A 291 20.17 3.79 -8.36
C GLU A 291 21.54 3.58 -9.02
N ASP A 292 22.35 4.63 -9.11
CA ASP A 292 23.72 4.57 -9.63
C ASP A 292 24.71 3.85 -8.70
N SER A 293 24.50 3.90 -7.37
CA SER A 293 25.34 3.22 -6.37
C SER A 293 24.93 1.78 -6.16
N GLN A 294 23.64 1.41 -6.28
CA GLN A 294 23.24 0.00 -6.26
C GLN A 294 23.91 -0.78 -7.40
N TYR A 295 23.94 -0.20 -8.60
CA TYR A 295 24.68 -0.79 -9.73
C TYR A 295 26.20 -0.86 -9.48
N LYS A 296 26.83 0.22 -8.97
CA LYS A 296 28.27 0.22 -8.65
C LYS A 296 28.64 -0.68 -7.47
N THR A 297 27.72 -0.89 -6.52
CA THR A 297 27.92 -1.78 -5.36
C THR A 297 27.81 -3.23 -5.79
N GLN A 298 26.90 -3.57 -6.72
CA GLN A 298 26.79 -4.90 -7.31
C GLN A 298 28.01 -5.24 -8.19
N GLU A 299 28.58 -4.25 -8.90
CA GLU A 299 29.80 -4.39 -9.69
C GLU A 299 31.05 -4.57 -8.81
N ALA A 300 31.19 -3.78 -7.74
CA ALA A 300 32.26 -3.93 -6.75
C ALA A 300 32.17 -5.24 -5.94
N LEU A 301 30.95 -5.70 -5.63
CA LEU A 301 30.66 -7.01 -5.03
C LEU A 301 31.16 -8.15 -5.90
N THR A 302 30.81 -8.09 -7.18
CA THR A 302 31.21 -9.10 -8.17
C THR A 302 32.74 -9.13 -8.27
N HIS A 303 33.40 -7.96 -8.36
CA HIS A 303 34.86 -7.86 -8.45
C HIS A 303 35.60 -8.34 -7.18
N MET A 304 35.06 -8.12 -5.98
CA MET A 304 35.69 -8.54 -4.72
C MET A 304 35.53 -10.05 -4.45
N VAL A 305 34.37 -10.61 -4.78
CA VAL A 305 34.14 -12.06 -4.75
C VAL A 305 35.02 -12.76 -5.79
N ASP A 306 35.12 -12.21 -7.00
CA ASP A 306 35.97 -12.74 -8.06
C ASP A 306 37.47 -12.71 -7.72
N SER A 307 37.86 -11.84 -6.79
CA SER A 307 39.21 -11.78 -6.22
C SER A 307 39.46 -12.69 -5.01
N GLY A 308 38.52 -13.59 -4.66
CA GLY A 308 38.74 -14.68 -3.68
C GLY A 308 38.54 -14.31 -2.21
N ALA A 309 37.83 -13.21 -1.90
CA ALA A 309 37.54 -12.82 -0.52
C ALA A 309 36.35 -13.59 0.09
N SER A 310 36.49 -14.10 1.32
CA SER A 310 35.40 -14.85 2.00
C SER A 310 34.19 -13.95 2.31
N VAL A 311 32.99 -14.51 2.24
CA VAL A 311 31.74 -13.74 2.37
C VAL A 311 31.63 -12.98 3.69
N PRO A 312 32.07 -13.50 4.86
CA PRO A 312 32.07 -12.71 6.08
C PRO A 312 33.03 -11.53 6.02
N ALA A 313 34.19 -11.65 5.38
CA ALA A 313 35.15 -10.56 5.22
C ALA A 313 34.67 -9.54 4.17
N THR A 314 34.05 -10.00 3.09
CA THR A 314 33.49 -9.20 2.01
C THR A 314 32.24 -8.45 2.45
N LEU A 315 31.28 -9.11 3.12
CA LEU A 315 30.14 -8.46 3.78
C LEU A 315 30.63 -7.47 4.84
N LYS A 316 31.63 -7.82 5.66
CA LYS A 316 32.21 -6.91 6.66
C LYS A 316 32.96 -5.73 6.05
N ALA A 317 33.56 -5.87 4.86
CA ALA A 317 34.24 -4.78 4.14
C ALA A 317 33.27 -3.86 3.37
N ILE A 318 32.21 -4.42 2.79
CA ILE A 318 31.14 -3.70 2.09
C ILE A 318 30.27 -2.93 3.11
N PHE A 319 29.86 -3.58 4.19
CA PHE A 319 29.04 -2.96 5.25
C PHE A 319 29.85 -2.11 6.25
N ALA A 320 31.18 -2.13 6.17
CA ALA A 320 32.03 -1.14 6.84
C ALA A 320 32.08 0.20 6.09
N LYS A 321 31.65 0.25 4.81
CA LYS A 321 31.72 1.47 4.00
C LYS A 321 30.37 2.13 3.70
N GLU A 322 29.25 1.43 3.52
CA GLU A 322 27.92 2.07 3.34
C GLU A 322 26.75 1.26 3.97
N ALA A 323 25.66 1.96 4.34
CA ALA A 323 24.61 1.53 5.28
C ALA A 323 23.33 0.98 4.60
N ILE A 324 22.90 -0.23 4.98
CA ILE A 324 21.65 -0.89 4.54
C ILE A 324 20.99 -1.62 5.73
N ASP A 325 19.66 -1.66 5.74
CA ASP A 325 18.80 -2.40 6.68
C ASP A 325 19.09 -3.90 6.74
N ILE A 326 18.84 -4.52 7.90
CA ILE A 326 18.92 -5.97 8.12
C ILE A 326 17.53 -6.62 8.24
N PRO A 327 16.88 -6.95 7.10
CA PRO A 327 15.74 -7.86 7.05
C PRO A 327 16.09 -9.27 7.54
N LYS A 328 15.09 -10.13 7.74
CA LYS A 328 15.23 -11.55 8.17
C LYS A 328 16.21 -12.41 7.31
N LYS A 329 16.72 -11.89 6.19
CA LYS A 329 17.73 -12.46 5.28
C LYS A 329 19.15 -12.62 5.84
N TYR A 330 19.50 -11.96 6.94
CA TYR A 330 20.85 -12.06 7.52
C TYR A 330 21.06 -13.29 8.42
N LEU A 331 20.11 -14.24 8.43
CA LEU A 331 20.26 -15.56 9.05
C LEU A 331 20.86 -16.61 8.12
N ALA A 332 21.31 -16.27 6.91
CA ALA A 332 21.91 -17.22 5.96
C ALA A 332 23.03 -18.12 6.55
N PRO A 333 23.91 -17.65 7.47
CA PRO A 333 24.87 -18.52 8.14
C PRO A 333 24.21 -19.62 9.01
N TYR A 334 22.98 -19.40 9.51
CA TYR A 334 22.21 -20.39 10.27
C TYR A 334 21.54 -21.46 9.39
N HIS A 335 21.43 -21.24 8.08
CA HIS A 335 20.89 -22.22 7.11
C HIS A 335 21.97 -23.02 6.39
N GLY A 336 23.25 -22.72 6.65
CA GLY A 336 24.33 -23.64 6.40
C GLY A 336 24.93 -23.65 5.00
N ALA A 337 24.62 -22.64 4.20
CA ALA A 337 25.33 -22.34 2.95
C ALA A 337 26.78 -21.93 3.25
N ASN A 338 27.75 -22.57 2.59
CA ASN A 338 29.17 -22.38 2.85
C ASN A 338 29.63 -20.98 2.40
N ASP A 339 30.20 -20.22 3.33
CA ASP A 339 30.47 -18.79 3.28
C ASP A 339 31.69 -18.40 2.43
N GLN A 340 32.32 -19.35 1.75
CA GLN A 340 33.47 -19.09 0.88
C GLN A 340 33.10 -19.04 -0.62
N ASN A 341 31.85 -19.32 -0.99
CA ASN A 341 31.49 -19.61 -2.39
C ASN A 341 30.31 -18.80 -2.97
N PHE A 342 29.90 -17.69 -2.34
CA PHE A 342 28.79 -16.87 -2.85
C PHE A 342 29.23 -15.92 -3.96
N GLY A 343 28.66 -16.08 -5.16
CA GLY A 343 28.66 -15.10 -6.25
C GLY A 343 27.58 -14.03 -6.14
N LYS A 344 27.47 -13.15 -7.15
CA LYS A 344 26.38 -12.18 -7.33
C LYS A 344 25.00 -12.85 -7.24
N GLU A 345 24.88 -14.03 -7.83
CA GLU A 345 23.66 -14.82 -7.92
C GLU A 345 23.21 -15.36 -6.56
N GLY A 346 24.17 -15.74 -5.70
CA GLY A 346 23.86 -16.13 -4.32
C GLY A 346 23.31 -14.96 -3.50
N LEU A 347 23.75 -13.73 -3.76
CA LEU A 347 23.24 -12.52 -3.12
C LEU A 347 21.82 -12.17 -3.60
N ASP A 348 21.55 -12.28 -4.90
CA ASP A 348 20.22 -12.04 -5.46
C ASP A 348 19.17 -12.98 -4.83
N ILE A 349 19.52 -14.26 -4.59
CA ILE A 349 18.61 -15.21 -3.92
C ILE A 349 18.32 -14.79 -2.47
N LEU A 350 19.34 -14.37 -1.73
CA LEU A 350 19.20 -13.92 -0.34
C LEU A 350 18.38 -12.62 -0.21
N THR A 351 18.22 -11.88 -1.30
CA THR A 351 17.52 -10.58 -1.32
C THR A 351 16.12 -10.66 -1.93
N GLU A 352 15.94 -11.37 -3.05
CA GLU A 352 14.70 -11.43 -3.83
C GLU A 352 13.86 -12.69 -3.56
N HIS A 353 14.49 -13.75 -3.04
CA HIS A 353 13.90 -15.09 -2.91
C HIS A 353 14.05 -15.67 -1.50
N LEU A 354 14.15 -14.80 -0.48
CA LEU A 354 14.33 -15.24 0.91
C LEU A 354 13.20 -16.17 1.39
N ASP A 355 11.98 -15.94 0.91
CA ASP A 355 10.78 -16.67 1.31
C ASP A 355 10.83 -18.16 0.95
N VAL A 356 11.66 -18.55 -0.02
CA VAL A 356 11.76 -19.93 -0.50
C VAL A 356 12.90 -20.74 0.14
N LEU A 357 13.89 -20.07 0.71
CA LEU A 357 15.08 -20.72 1.29
C LEU A 357 14.77 -21.73 2.40
N PRO A 358 13.82 -21.48 3.33
CA PRO A 358 13.50 -22.45 4.38
C PRO A 358 13.00 -23.81 3.88
N SER A 359 12.60 -23.90 2.61
CA SER A 359 12.13 -25.13 1.99
C SER A 359 13.25 -26.04 1.46
N PHE A 360 14.45 -25.50 1.24
CA PHE A 360 15.60 -26.27 0.77
C PHE A 360 16.37 -26.89 1.94
N ASN A 361 16.84 -28.12 1.74
CA ASN A 361 17.76 -28.74 2.68
C ASN A 361 19.14 -28.09 2.56
N ARG A 362 19.92 -28.14 3.63
CA ARG A 362 21.25 -27.52 3.67
C ARG A 362 22.17 -28.06 2.56
N GLU A 363 22.05 -29.34 2.25
CA GLU A 363 22.84 -30.05 1.26
C GLU A 363 22.51 -29.65 -0.19
N GLU A 364 21.37 -28.98 -0.41
CA GLU A 364 21.00 -28.45 -1.74
C GLU A 364 21.59 -27.08 -2.02
N TYR A 365 22.17 -26.41 -1.01
CA TYR A 365 22.81 -25.13 -1.23
C TYR A 365 24.09 -25.30 -2.06
N PRO A 366 24.24 -24.52 -3.14
CA PRO A 366 25.43 -24.59 -3.98
C PRO A 366 26.73 -24.39 -3.20
N THR A 367 27.70 -25.25 -3.46
CA THR A 367 29.05 -25.17 -2.88
C THR A 367 30.03 -24.40 -3.74
N HIS A 368 29.64 -23.95 -4.95
CA HIS A 368 30.52 -23.26 -5.91
C HIS A 368 29.75 -22.15 -6.63
N LYS A 369 30.46 -21.12 -7.09
CA LYS A 369 29.89 -19.91 -7.71
C LYS A 369 28.93 -20.23 -8.87
N ASP A 370 29.36 -21.03 -9.85
CA ASP A 370 28.56 -21.30 -11.06
C ASP A 370 27.26 -22.06 -10.76
N ALA A 371 27.23 -22.84 -9.68
CA ALA A 371 26.05 -23.56 -9.25
C ALA A 371 25.00 -22.63 -8.61
N TRP A 372 25.38 -21.44 -8.14
CA TRP A 372 24.43 -20.43 -7.64
C TRP A 372 23.55 -19.84 -8.74
N VAL A 373 24.07 -19.66 -9.97
CA VAL A 373 23.27 -19.23 -11.13
C VAL A 373 22.12 -20.22 -11.37
N THR A 374 22.46 -21.50 -11.43
CA THR A 374 21.47 -22.58 -11.63
C THR A 374 20.46 -22.64 -10.49
N PHE A 375 20.90 -22.43 -9.24
CA PHE A 375 20.02 -22.40 -8.07
C PHE A 375 19.11 -21.17 -8.05
N GLN A 376 19.58 -19.99 -8.47
CA GLN A 376 18.76 -18.78 -8.60
C GLN A 376 17.66 -18.97 -9.63
N GLU A 377 18.01 -19.47 -10.82
CA GLU A 377 17.03 -19.75 -11.87
C GLU A 377 16.03 -20.81 -11.44
N ARG A 378 16.47 -21.83 -10.68
CA ARG A 378 15.58 -22.80 -10.03
C ARG A 378 14.59 -22.12 -9.07
N CYS A 379 15.05 -21.23 -8.20
CA CYS A 379 14.19 -20.47 -7.26
C CYS A 379 13.18 -19.59 -8.00
N LYS A 380 13.62 -18.82 -9.01
CA LYS A 380 12.74 -18.01 -9.87
C LYS A 380 11.68 -18.87 -10.55
N HIS A 381 12.09 -19.99 -11.11
CA HIS A 381 11.20 -20.91 -11.78
C HIS A 381 10.18 -21.51 -10.81
N LEU A 382 10.58 -21.94 -9.61
CA LEU A 382 9.65 -22.43 -8.59
C LEU A 382 8.66 -21.37 -8.12
N LYS A 383 9.10 -20.12 -7.93
CA LYS A 383 8.22 -19.00 -7.54
C LYS A 383 7.21 -18.68 -8.64
N TYR A 384 7.66 -18.65 -9.90
CA TYR A 384 6.78 -18.53 -11.06
C TYR A 384 5.74 -19.67 -11.11
N LYS A 385 6.16 -20.92 -10.91
CA LYS A 385 5.26 -22.08 -10.83
C LYS A 385 4.24 -21.93 -9.69
N GLU A 386 4.68 -21.50 -8.51
CA GLU A 386 3.82 -21.28 -7.35
C GLU A 386 2.78 -20.18 -7.61
N GLU A 387 3.20 -19.10 -8.27
CA GLU A 387 2.29 -18.02 -8.63
C GLU A 387 1.27 -18.43 -9.69
N LYS A 388 1.64 -19.25 -10.67
CA LYS A 388 0.72 -19.72 -11.71
C LYS A 388 -0.23 -20.79 -11.21
N THR A 389 0.27 -21.76 -10.45
CA THR A 389 -0.51 -22.95 -10.04
C THR A 389 -1.17 -22.82 -8.67
N LYS A 390 -0.68 -21.89 -7.83
CA LYS A 390 -1.06 -21.79 -6.41
C LYS A 390 -0.82 -23.07 -5.60
N LEU A 391 -0.07 -24.04 -6.14
CA LEU A 391 0.35 -25.23 -5.39
C LEU A 391 1.32 -24.81 -4.27
N PRO A 392 1.34 -25.50 -3.13
CA PRO A 392 2.29 -25.23 -2.07
C PRO A 392 3.74 -25.33 -2.58
N PHE A 393 4.59 -24.36 -2.21
CA PHE A 393 5.99 -24.32 -2.65
C PHE A 393 6.74 -25.64 -2.39
N ASN A 394 6.56 -26.25 -1.22
CA ASN A 394 7.19 -27.52 -0.87
C ASN A 394 6.80 -28.67 -1.81
N ALA A 395 5.56 -28.70 -2.31
CA ALA A 395 5.11 -29.71 -3.25
C ALA A 395 5.78 -29.55 -4.62
N LEU A 396 5.91 -28.30 -5.09
CA LEU A 396 6.63 -27.95 -6.32
C LEU A 396 8.11 -28.31 -6.22
N LEU A 397 8.74 -27.98 -5.09
CA LEU A 397 10.13 -28.31 -4.82
C LEU A 397 10.35 -29.83 -4.80
N GLN A 398 9.49 -30.59 -4.11
CA GLN A 398 9.56 -32.04 -4.08
C GLN A 398 9.39 -32.66 -5.47
N HIS A 399 8.45 -32.15 -6.27
CA HIS A 399 8.26 -32.64 -7.64
C HIS A 399 9.49 -32.38 -8.51
N GLU A 400 10.10 -31.20 -8.39
CA GLU A 400 11.32 -30.89 -9.15
C GLU A 400 12.50 -31.78 -8.73
N ARG A 401 12.60 -32.19 -7.46
CA ARG A 401 13.59 -33.19 -7.02
C ARG A 401 13.35 -34.55 -7.67
N ILE A 402 12.09 -34.93 -7.91
CA ILE A 402 11.72 -36.24 -8.49
C ILE A 402 11.80 -36.22 -10.03
N ALA A 403 11.39 -35.12 -10.68
CA ALA A 403 11.24 -34.99 -12.12
C ALA A 403 11.78 -33.65 -12.67
N PRO A 404 13.09 -33.35 -12.52
CA PRO A 404 13.65 -32.02 -12.84
C PRO A 404 13.61 -31.65 -14.33
N LYS A 405 13.46 -32.63 -15.23
CA LYS A 405 13.47 -32.44 -16.69
C LYS A 405 12.08 -32.41 -17.33
N ALA A 406 11.01 -32.59 -16.56
CA ALA A 406 9.66 -32.58 -17.13
C ALA A 406 9.30 -31.17 -17.61
N LYS A 407 9.22 -30.98 -18.94
CA LYS A 407 8.69 -29.76 -19.52
C LYS A 407 7.17 -29.76 -19.30
N ILE A 408 6.75 -29.10 -18.23
CA ILE A 408 5.33 -28.91 -17.90
C ILE A 408 4.95 -27.51 -18.35
N GLU A 409 3.87 -27.40 -19.13
CA GLU A 409 3.30 -26.12 -19.52
C GLU A 409 2.48 -25.56 -18.35
N TRP A 410 3.19 -24.91 -17.42
CA TRP A 410 2.59 -24.35 -16.19
C TRP A 410 1.50 -23.31 -16.45
N ALA A 411 1.48 -22.70 -17.64
CA ALA A 411 0.38 -21.85 -18.08
C ALA A 411 -0.95 -22.62 -18.10
N HIS A 412 -0.96 -23.83 -18.66
CA HIS A 412 -2.12 -24.71 -18.71
C HIS A 412 -2.58 -25.12 -17.32
N VAL A 413 -1.64 -25.41 -16.40
CA VAL A 413 -2.00 -25.70 -15.01
C VAL A 413 -2.65 -24.49 -14.33
N GLY A 414 -2.19 -23.27 -14.63
CA GLY A 414 -2.83 -22.04 -14.15
C GLY A 414 -4.25 -21.86 -14.66
N ASP A 415 -4.50 -22.18 -15.94
CA ASP A 415 -5.84 -22.13 -16.54
C ASP A 415 -6.77 -23.16 -15.89
N PHE A 416 -6.28 -24.38 -15.65
CA PHE A 416 -7.00 -25.41 -14.92
C PHE A 416 -7.35 -24.99 -13.49
N VAL A 417 -6.41 -24.41 -12.74
CA VAL A 417 -6.66 -23.90 -11.38
C VAL A 417 -7.70 -22.78 -11.38
N ASN A 418 -7.66 -21.91 -12.39
CA ASN A 418 -8.69 -20.88 -12.58
C ASN A 418 -10.07 -21.47 -12.89
N ALA A 419 -10.14 -22.55 -13.66
CA ALA A 419 -11.38 -23.27 -13.92
C ALA A 419 -11.94 -23.90 -12.62
N LEU A 420 -11.11 -24.58 -11.83
CA LEU A 420 -11.52 -25.12 -10.52
C LEU A 420 -12.02 -24.02 -9.57
N ARG A 421 -11.32 -22.89 -9.52
CA ARG A 421 -11.75 -21.73 -8.72
C ARG A 421 -13.15 -21.25 -9.13
N ARG A 422 -13.38 -21.07 -10.43
CA ARG A 422 -14.64 -20.55 -10.97
C ARG A 422 -15.81 -21.52 -10.78
N SER A 423 -15.58 -22.82 -10.96
CA SER A 423 -16.64 -23.82 -10.93
C SER A 423 -16.89 -24.44 -9.55
N ILE A 424 -15.95 -24.32 -8.61
CA ILE A 424 -16.07 -24.95 -7.27
C ILE A 424 -15.95 -23.91 -6.16
N VAL A 425 -14.80 -23.23 -6.07
CA VAL A 425 -14.49 -22.38 -4.90
C VAL A 425 -15.44 -21.18 -4.84
N LEU A 426 -15.62 -20.46 -5.95
CA LEU A 426 -16.50 -19.29 -5.99
C LEU A 426 -17.96 -19.67 -5.65
N PRO A 427 -18.58 -20.69 -6.27
CA PRO A 427 -19.93 -21.14 -5.89
C PRO A 427 -20.03 -21.53 -4.41
N ALA A 428 -19.02 -22.22 -3.87
CA ALA A 428 -19.01 -22.57 -2.45
C ALA A 428 -18.99 -21.33 -1.54
N VAL A 429 -18.24 -20.28 -1.89
CA VAL A 429 -18.27 -19.00 -1.15
C VAL A 429 -19.67 -18.38 -1.20
N VAL A 430 -20.33 -18.39 -2.37
CA VAL A 430 -21.70 -17.88 -2.51
C VAL A 430 -22.67 -18.65 -1.61
N GLN A 431 -22.65 -19.98 -1.68
CA GLN A 431 -23.57 -20.83 -0.90
C GLN A 431 -23.35 -20.69 0.60
N ILE A 432 -22.10 -20.73 1.08
CA ILE A 432 -21.78 -20.56 2.50
C ILE A 432 -22.17 -19.16 2.99
N ALA A 433 -21.87 -18.11 2.22
CA ALA A 433 -22.23 -16.73 2.58
C ALA A 433 -23.76 -16.52 2.67
N LYS A 434 -24.54 -17.16 1.80
CA LYS A 434 -26.01 -17.10 1.86
C LYS A 434 -26.55 -17.92 3.03
N GLN A 435 -26.19 -19.20 3.10
CA GLN A 435 -26.80 -20.17 4.01
C GLN A 435 -26.40 -19.93 5.47
N GLU A 436 -25.14 -19.59 5.73
CA GLU A 436 -24.62 -19.49 7.10
C GLU A 436 -24.46 -18.05 7.60
N TYR A 437 -24.26 -17.08 6.69
CA TYR A 437 -24.05 -15.68 7.05
C TYR A 437 -25.20 -14.75 6.65
N GLY A 438 -26.22 -15.25 5.94
CA GLY A 438 -27.42 -14.48 5.57
C GLY A 438 -27.16 -13.32 4.59
N ILE A 439 -26.09 -13.38 3.79
CA ILE A 439 -25.70 -12.31 2.85
C ILE A 439 -26.48 -12.47 1.54
N THR A 440 -27.32 -11.50 1.18
CA THR A 440 -28.19 -11.58 -0.02
C THR A 440 -27.97 -10.47 -1.07
N GLY A 441 -27.65 -9.23 -0.66
CA GLY A 441 -27.62 -8.08 -1.59
C GLY A 441 -26.30 -7.83 -2.35
N ASP A 442 -25.19 -8.45 -1.93
CA ASP A 442 -23.85 -8.27 -2.54
C ASP A 442 -23.00 -9.55 -2.52
N VAL A 443 -23.65 -10.72 -2.43
CA VAL A 443 -22.95 -11.99 -2.20
C VAL A 443 -22.01 -12.33 -3.36
N LEU A 444 -22.40 -11.99 -4.59
CA LEU A 444 -21.59 -12.20 -5.77
C LEU A 444 -20.28 -11.40 -5.69
N ASN A 445 -20.31 -10.09 -5.49
CA ASN A 445 -19.08 -9.30 -5.43
C ASN A 445 -18.18 -9.70 -4.25
N LEU A 446 -18.77 -10.06 -3.12
CA LEU A 446 -18.03 -10.63 -1.98
C LEU A 446 -17.33 -11.93 -2.40
N ALA A 447 -18.06 -12.87 -3.01
CA ALA A 447 -17.53 -14.16 -3.45
C ALA A 447 -16.44 -14.02 -4.50
N SER A 448 -16.57 -13.09 -5.45
CA SER A 448 -15.52 -12.77 -6.40
C SER A 448 -14.23 -12.38 -5.67
N LYS A 449 -14.29 -11.37 -4.79
CA LYS A 449 -13.11 -10.89 -4.02
C LYS A 449 -12.46 -11.99 -3.20
N ILE A 450 -13.26 -12.77 -2.46
CA ILE A 450 -12.78 -13.87 -1.63
C ILE A 450 -12.14 -14.96 -2.49
N SER A 451 -12.77 -15.34 -3.61
CA SER A 451 -12.24 -16.39 -4.48
C SER A 451 -10.87 -16.04 -5.09
N TYR A 452 -10.49 -14.77 -5.16
CA TYR A 452 -9.15 -14.33 -5.60
C TYR A 452 -8.12 -14.27 -4.46
N ASP A 453 -8.51 -14.52 -3.21
CA ASP A 453 -7.58 -14.56 -2.08
C ASP A 453 -6.54 -15.69 -2.27
N LYS A 454 -5.27 -15.30 -2.34
CA LYS A 454 -4.16 -16.25 -2.59
C LYS A 454 -4.07 -17.32 -1.50
N THR A 455 -4.40 -16.99 -0.25
CA THR A 455 -4.36 -17.95 0.87
C THR A 455 -5.48 -18.97 0.74
N LEU A 456 -6.69 -18.54 0.36
CA LEU A 456 -7.81 -19.45 0.10
C LEU A 456 -7.47 -20.45 -1.03
N ILE A 457 -7.00 -19.95 -2.18
CA ILE A 457 -6.70 -20.83 -3.32
C ILE A 457 -5.53 -21.76 -3.03
N ARG A 458 -4.49 -21.29 -2.34
CA ARG A 458 -3.40 -22.18 -1.87
C ARG A 458 -3.91 -23.27 -0.94
N GLY A 459 -4.85 -22.95 -0.05
CA GLY A 459 -5.46 -23.92 0.86
C GLY A 459 -6.34 -24.94 0.13
N PHE A 460 -7.09 -24.50 -0.88
CA PHE A 460 -7.86 -25.39 -1.76
C PHE A 460 -6.95 -26.31 -2.59
N MET A 461 -5.82 -25.79 -3.09
CA MET A 461 -4.85 -26.56 -3.87
C MET A 461 -3.94 -27.46 -3.01
N GLN A 462 -3.91 -27.30 -1.70
CA GLN A 462 -3.08 -28.07 -0.77
C GLN A 462 -3.22 -29.61 -0.91
N PRO A 463 -4.41 -30.20 -1.16
CA PRO A 463 -4.56 -31.64 -1.32
C PRO A 463 -4.01 -32.20 -2.64
N PHE A 464 -3.71 -31.34 -3.62
CA PHE A 464 -3.19 -31.77 -4.90
C PHE A 464 -1.69 -32.06 -4.79
N THR A 465 -1.27 -33.22 -5.26
CA THR A 465 0.12 -33.40 -5.66
C THR A 465 0.38 -32.67 -6.98
N VAL A 466 1.64 -32.36 -7.27
CA VAL A 466 1.99 -31.72 -8.55
C VAL A 466 1.57 -32.59 -9.73
N SER A 467 1.80 -33.91 -9.66
CA SER A 467 1.37 -34.85 -10.69
C SER A 467 -0.15 -34.86 -10.87
N GLN A 468 -0.93 -34.76 -9.80
CA GLN A 468 -2.40 -34.66 -9.90
C GLN A 468 -2.84 -33.37 -10.58
N ALA A 469 -2.23 -32.24 -10.24
CA ALA A 469 -2.56 -30.96 -10.88
C ALA A 469 -2.15 -30.94 -12.37
N VAL A 470 -1.01 -31.53 -12.72
CA VAL A 470 -0.54 -31.63 -14.12
C VAL A 470 -1.43 -32.57 -14.94
N ASN A 471 -1.71 -33.76 -14.43
CA ASN A 471 -2.57 -34.72 -15.12
C ASN A 471 -4.01 -34.19 -15.22
N GLY A 472 -4.56 -33.65 -14.14
CA GLY A 472 -5.88 -33.03 -14.14
C GLY A 472 -5.96 -31.86 -15.13
N SER A 473 -4.92 -31.03 -15.20
CA SER A 473 -4.81 -29.98 -16.22
C SER A 473 -4.82 -30.57 -17.63
N LYS A 474 -4.00 -31.59 -17.91
CA LYS A 474 -3.95 -32.22 -19.23
C LYS A 474 -5.31 -32.81 -19.62
N ASP A 475 -5.88 -33.63 -18.75
CA ASP A 475 -7.17 -34.30 -18.97
C ASP A 475 -8.30 -33.27 -19.16
N TRP A 476 -8.26 -32.16 -18.42
CA TRP A 476 -9.21 -31.05 -18.57
C TRP A 476 -9.07 -30.35 -19.93
N HIS A 477 -7.85 -30.09 -20.41
CA HIS A 477 -7.64 -29.50 -21.74
C HIS A 477 -8.07 -30.47 -22.85
N ASP A 478 -7.72 -31.75 -22.73
CA ASP A 478 -8.08 -32.79 -23.71
C ASP A 478 -9.61 -32.96 -23.81
N ARG A 479 -10.35 -32.70 -22.70
CA ARG A 479 -11.81 -32.79 -22.62
C ARG A 479 -12.50 -31.43 -22.63
N LEU A 480 -11.80 -30.34 -22.94
CA LEU A 480 -12.29 -28.97 -22.73
C LEU A 480 -13.61 -28.70 -23.46
N SER A 481 -13.75 -29.20 -24.69
CA SER A 481 -14.99 -29.08 -25.48
C SER A 481 -16.17 -29.76 -24.78
N THR A 482 -15.97 -30.95 -24.21
CA THR A 482 -17.00 -31.71 -23.48
C THR A 482 -17.33 -31.06 -22.15
N VAL A 483 -16.32 -30.59 -21.41
CA VAL A 483 -16.50 -29.86 -20.15
C VAL A 483 -17.31 -28.59 -20.40
N ASN A 484 -16.94 -27.80 -21.40
CA ASN A 484 -17.65 -26.59 -21.77
C ASN A 484 -19.08 -26.88 -22.24
N ALA A 485 -19.31 -27.97 -22.98
CA ALA A 485 -20.65 -28.39 -23.37
C ALA A 485 -21.53 -28.75 -22.16
N ARG A 486 -20.99 -29.47 -21.16
CA ARG A 486 -21.72 -29.78 -19.91
C ARG A 486 -21.95 -28.54 -19.06
N ILE A 487 -20.98 -27.63 -18.93
CA ILE A 487 -21.20 -26.35 -18.24
C ILE A 487 -22.27 -25.53 -18.98
N LYS A 488 -22.32 -25.60 -20.31
CA LYS A 488 -23.35 -24.95 -21.11
C LYS A 488 -24.75 -25.52 -20.88
N SER A 489 -24.89 -26.80 -20.50
CA SER A 489 -26.22 -27.37 -20.21
C SER A 489 -26.85 -26.86 -18.90
N ILE A 490 -26.05 -26.25 -18.02
CA ILE A 490 -26.52 -25.53 -16.82
C ILE A 490 -26.37 -24.02 -16.94
N ALA A 491 -26.00 -23.54 -18.13
CA ALA A 491 -25.76 -22.12 -18.32
C ALA A 491 -27.06 -21.33 -18.30
N VAL A 492 -27.01 -20.16 -17.68
CA VAL A 492 -28.06 -19.15 -17.85
C VAL A 492 -27.98 -18.66 -19.29
N GLU A 493 -29.14 -18.55 -19.94
CA GLU A 493 -29.23 -18.02 -21.30
C GLU A 493 -28.55 -16.65 -21.35
N ASN A 494 -27.54 -16.54 -22.19
CA ASN A 494 -26.59 -15.43 -22.15
C ASN A 494 -26.52 -14.79 -23.53
N ASN A 495 -27.64 -14.17 -23.90
CA ASN A 495 -27.83 -13.45 -25.17
C ASN A 495 -27.19 -12.06 -25.11
N LEU A 496 -26.00 -11.94 -24.52
CA LEU A 496 -25.25 -10.69 -24.53
C LEU A 496 -24.80 -10.38 -25.95
N SER A 497 -25.28 -9.25 -26.45
CA SER A 497 -24.82 -8.59 -27.66
C SER A 497 -24.22 -7.24 -27.32
N TRP A 498 -23.17 -6.83 -28.01
CA TRP A 498 -22.55 -5.50 -27.92
C TRP A 498 -22.56 -4.82 -29.31
N PRO A 499 -22.48 -3.48 -29.36
CA PRO A 499 -22.48 -2.76 -30.64
C PRO A 499 -21.32 -3.20 -31.53
N ALA A 500 -21.61 -3.37 -32.82
CA ALA A 500 -20.57 -3.55 -33.84
C ALA A 500 -19.81 -2.23 -34.03
N LEU A 501 -18.50 -2.31 -34.29
CA LEU A 501 -17.72 -1.15 -34.70
C LEU A 501 -18.15 -0.60 -36.06
N CYS A 502 -18.51 -1.50 -36.97
CA CYS A 502 -19.03 -1.21 -38.31
C CYS A 502 -19.85 -2.40 -38.81
N GLU A 503 -20.58 -2.23 -39.90
CA GLU A 503 -21.30 -3.32 -40.57
C GLU A 503 -20.35 -4.32 -41.22
N ASN A 504 -20.89 -5.47 -41.67
CA ASN A 504 -20.16 -6.42 -42.50
C ASN A 504 -19.79 -5.75 -43.82
N PHE A 505 -18.57 -5.92 -44.29
CA PHE A 505 -18.18 -5.43 -45.61
C PHE A 505 -17.00 -6.22 -46.19
N ASP A 506 -16.86 -6.15 -47.51
CA ASP A 506 -15.73 -6.76 -48.23
C ASP A 506 -14.65 -5.72 -48.53
N THR A 507 -13.40 -6.06 -48.25
CA THR A 507 -12.28 -5.18 -48.60
C THR A 507 -12.07 -5.16 -50.13
N PRO A 508 -11.35 -4.15 -50.68
CA PRO A 508 -11.01 -4.13 -52.12
C PRO A 508 -10.25 -5.37 -52.61
N GLN A 509 -9.61 -6.09 -51.70
CA GLN A 509 -8.92 -7.35 -52.00
C GLN A 509 -9.88 -8.55 -52.06
N GLY A 510 -11.17 -8.39 -51.73
CA GLY A 510 -12.14 -9.48 -51.67
C GLY A 510 -12.02 -10.35 -50.43
N VAL A 511 -11.65 -9.75 -49.29
CA VAL A 511 -11.71 -10.40 -47.97
C VAL A 511 -12.97 -9.91 -47.26
N ASN A 512 -13.81 -10.84 -46.81
CA ASN A 512 -14.99 -10.52 -46.02
C ASN A 512 -14.57 -10.23 -44.58
N ILE A 513 -15.01 -9.09 -44.04
CA ILE A 513 -14.81 -8.70 -42.64
C ILE A 513 -16.17 -8.65 -41.95
N ARG A 514 -16.35 -9.49 -40.94
CA ARG A 514 -17.60 -9.60 -40.16
C ARG A 514 -17.33 -9.37 -38.67
N PRO A 515 -17.91 -8.34 -38.03
CA PRO A 515 -17.86 -8.19 -36.58
C PRO A 515 -18.51 -9.37 -35.87
N LEU A 516 -17.94 -9.76 -34.73
CA LEU A 516 -18.51 -10.75 -33.81
C LEU A 516 -19.04 -9.97 -32.60
N THR A 517 -20.36 -9.88 -32.52
CA THR A 517 -21.08 -8.95 -31.64
C THR A 517 -21.78 -9.65 -30.49
N THR A 518 -21.80 -10.97 -30.48
CA THR A 518 -22.47 -11.75 -29.44
C THR A 518 -21.53 -12.77 -28.80
N LYS A 519 -21.83 -13.16 -27.56
CA LYS A 519 -21.09 -14.23 -26.88
C LYS A 519 -21.15 -15.55 -27.63
N ILE A 520 -22.28 -15.86 -28.27
CA ILE A 520 -22.48 -17.07 -29.06
C ILE A 520 -21.55 -17.08 -30.27
N GLU A 521 -21.49 -15.98 -31.02
CA GLU A 521 -20.58 -15.85 -32.17
C GLU A 521 -19.12 -16.02 -31.77
N LEU A 522 -18.68 -15.46 -30.63
CA LEU A 522 -17.31 -15.68 -30.14
C LEU A 522 -17.05 -17.15 -29.79
N GLN A 523 -18.03 -17.85 -29.20
CA GLN A 523 -17.90 -19.27 -28.85
C GLN A 523 -17.81 -20.16 -30.10
N GLU A 524 -18.65 -19.88 -31.10
CA GLU A 524 -18.62 -20.57 -32.39
C GLU A 524 -17.29 -20.30 -33.10
N GLU A 525 -16.84 -19.04 -33.11
CA GLU A 525 -15.54 -18.65 -33.67
C GLU A 525 -14.39 -19.38 -32.96
N GLY A 526 -14.40 -19.43 -31.62
CA GLY A 526 -13.37 -20.12 -30.85
C GLY A 526 -13.34 -21.62 -31.12
N THR A 527 -14.50 -22.25 -31.32
CA THR A 527 -14.61 -23.65 -31.71
C THR A 527 -14.04 -23.87 -33.11
N ARG A 528 -14.44 -23.00 -34.07
CA ARG A 528 -14.03 -23.06 -35.48
C ARG A 528 -12.53 -22.83 -35.65
N MET A 529 -11.98 -21.90 -34.87
CA MET A 529 -10.59 -21.47 -34.96
C MET A 529 -9.67 -22.22 -34.00
N ASP A 530 -10.19 -23.09 -33.14
CA ASP A 530 -9.40 -23.85 -32.17
C ASP A 530 -8.48 -22.93 -31.33
N HIS A 531 -9.02 -21.80 -30.85
CA HIS A 531 -8.30 -20.86 -29.98
C HIS A 531 -9.24 -20.00 -29.11
N CYS A 532 -8.68 -19.31 -28.13
CA CYS A 532 -9.39 -18.77 -26.96
C CYS A 532 -10.29 -17.52 -27.20
N VAL A 533 -10.71 -17.22 -28.42
CA VAL A 533 -11.54 -16.03 -28.68
C VAL A 533 -12.94 -16.09 -28.02
N GLY A 534 -13.46 -17.29 -27.75
CA GLY A 534 -14.74 -17.48 -27.06
C GLY A 534 -14.85 -16.84 -25.67
N GLY A 535 -13.72 -16.51 -25.04
CA GLY A 535 -13.67 -15.84 -23.74
C GLY A 535 -13.71 -14.31 -23.79
N TYR A 536 -13.69 -13.68 -24.97
CA TYR A 536 -13.39 -12.25 -25.12
C TYR A 536 -14.60 -11.32 -24.96
N ALA A 537 -15.77 -11.86 -24.60
CA ALA A 537 -16.99 -11.06 -24.43
C ALA A 537 -16.80 -9.92 -23.41
N SER A 538 -16.12 -10.17 -22.28
CA SER A 538 -15.85 -9.13 -21.29
C SER A 538 -14.97 -8.01 -21.84
N ASN A 539 -13.98 -8.33 -22.68
CA ASN A 539 -13.11 -7.33 -23.30
C ASN A 539 -13.88 -6.48 -24.31
N CYS A 540 -14.84 -7.07 -25.03
CA CYS A 540 -15.67 -6.33 -25.97
C CYS A 540 -16.60 -5.34 -25.26
N ILE A 541 -17.16 -5.78 -24.13
CA ILE A 541 -18.12 -4.99 -23.35
C ILE A 541 -17.43 -3.93 -22.49
N LEU A 542 -16.32 -4.26 -21.83
CA LEU A 542 -15.71 -3.40 -20.80
C LEU A 542 -14.45 -2.66 -21.27
N ASP A 543 -13.66 -3.27 -22.17
CA ASP A 543 -12.29 -2.81 -22.47
C ASP A 543 -12.15 -2.20 -23.88
N GLY A 544 -13.26 -2.05 -24.61
CA GLY A 544 -13.26 -1.53 -25.97
C GLY A 544 -12.46 -2.38 -26.95
N ALA A 545 -12.49 -3.70 -26.78
CA ALA A 545 -12.05 -4.63 -27.80
C ALA A 545 -13.13 -4.83 -28.86
N HIS A 546 -12.73 -5.02 -30.12
CA HIS A 546 -13.62 -5.34 -31.23
C HIS A 546 -13.07 -6.56 -31.95
N ILE A 547 -13.87 -7.61 -32.09
CA ILE A 547 -13.44 -8.88 -32.68
C ILE A 547 -14.11 -9.05 -34.03
N PHE A 548 -13.32 -9.42 -35.03
CA PHE A 548 -13.79 -9.66 -36.38
C PHE A 548 -13.36 -11.03 -36.88
N HIS A 549 -14.27 -11.67 -37.59
CA HIS A 549 -13.98 -12.78 -38.46
C HIS A 549 -13.55 -12.26 -39.84
N LEU A 550 -12.42 -12.74 -40.34
CA LEU A 550 -11.93 -12.47 -41.69
C LEU A 550 -11.93 -13.77 -42.49
N SER A 551 -12.51 -13.75 -43.68
CA SER A 551 -12.47 -14.89 -44.59
C SER A 551 -12.33 -14.48 -46.05
N TYR A 552 -11.67 -15.32 -46.84
CA TYR A 552 -11.76 -15.28 -48.30
C TYR A 552 -11.53 -16.68 -48.86
N THR A 553 -12.02 -16.92 -50.07
CA THR A 553 -11.78 -18.15 -50.83
C THR A 553 -10.76 -17.86 -51.93
N ASP A 554 -9.70 -18.67 -52.01
CA ASP A 554 -8.69 -18.55 -53.08
C ASP A 554 -9.18 -19.12 -54.41
N GLU A 555 -8.38 -18.95 -55.47
CA GLU A 555 -8.70 -19.45 -56.82
C GLU A 555 -8.78 -20.98 -56.87
N GLN A 556 -8.21 -21.67 -55.89
CA GLN A 556 -8.25 -23.12 -55.73
C GLN A 556 -9.47 -23.60 -54.94
N GLY A 557 -10.32 -22.68 -54.47
CA GLY A 557 -11.53 -22.98 -53.70
C GLY A 557 -11.28 -23.20 -52.20
N HIS A 558 -10.07 -22.95 -51.69
CA HIS A 558 -9.80 -23.07 -50.26
C HIS A 558 -10.22 -21.79 -49.51
N THR A 559 -10.92 -21.96 -48.40
CA THR A 559 -11.32 -20.85 -47.54
C THR A 559 -10.29 -20.62 -46.44
N HIS A 560 -9.74 -19.41 -46.40
CA HIS A 560 -8.73 -18.98 -45.43
C HIS A 560 -9.38 -18.10 -44.38
N ASN A 561 -9.34 -18.53 -43.12
CA ASN A 561 -9.97 -17.82 -42.01
C ASN A 561 -8.94 -17.22 -41.07
N SER A 562 -9.25 -16.05 -40.52
CA SER A 562 -8.52 -15.48 -39.39
C SER A 562 -9.43 -14.66 -38.49
N THR A 563 -9.01 -14.46 -37.25
CA THR A 563 -9.72 -13.62 -36.27
C THR A 563 -8.86 -12.42 -35.93
N LEU A 564 -9.43 -11.23 -36.08
CA LEU A 564 -8.79 -9.94 -35.82
C LEU A 564 -9.35 -9.33 -34.54
N GLN A 565 -8.47 -8.98 -33.60
CA GLN A 565 -8.79 -8.21 -32.40
C GLN A 565 -8.25 -6.80 -32.55
N LEU A 566 -9.16 -5.83 -32.53
CA LEU A 566 -8.85 -4.41 -32.43
C LEU A 566 -9.08 -3.93 -31.00
N VAL A 567 -8.30 -2.95 -30.54
CA VAL A 567 -8.50 -2.29 -29.25
C VAL A 567 -8.50 -0.78 -29.45
N GLU A 568 -9.44 -0.10 -28.79
CA GLU A 568 -9.52 1.36 -28.79
C GLU A 568 -8.28 1.99 -28.13
N ASN A 569 -7.75 3.03 -28.77
CA ASN A 569 -6.73 3.91 -28.25
C ASN A 569 -7.31 5.34 -28.17
N LYS A 570 -7.64 5.76 -26.95
CA LYS A 570 -8.28 7.06 -26.69
C LYS A 570 -7.24 8.11 -26.38
N THR A 571 -7.25 9.20 -27.14
CA THR A 571 -6.55 10.45 -26.82
C THR A 571 -7.58 11.55 -26.59
N ASP A 572 -7.18 12.68 -25.99
CA ASP A 572 -8.09 13.82 -25.75
C ASP A 572 -8.75 14.37 -27.03
N LYS A 573 -8.21 14.06 -28.21
CA LYS A 573 -8.63 14.63 -29.50
C LYS A 573 -9.33 13.64 -30.43
N GLN A 574 -9.04 12.34 -30.31
CA GLN A 574 -9.53 11.32 -31.24
C GLN A 574 -9.48 9.92 -30.62
N VAL A 575 -10.40 9.06 -31.09
CA VAL A 575 -10.38 7.63 -30.85
C VAL A 575 -9.81 6.95 -32.10
N THR A 576 -8.74 6.18 -31.91
CA THR A 576 -8.20 5.29 -32.95
C THR A 576 -8.31 3.84 -32.50
N VAL A 577 -8.11 2.90 -33.42
CA VAL A 577 -8.03 1.47 -33.11
C VAL A 577 -6.64 0.93 -33.45
N ILE A 578 -6.16 -0.01 -32.65
CA ILE A 578 -4.88 -0.70 -32.83
C ILE A 578 -5.15 -2.19 -33.04
N ASN A 579 -4.49 -2.79 -34.04
CA ASN A 579 -4.46 -4.24 -34.20
C ASN A 579 -3.67 -4.87 -33.05
N ARG A 580 -4.38 -5.49 -32.11
CA ARG A 580 -3.77 -6.21 -30.99
C ARG A 580 -3.34 -7.61 -31.41
N GLN A 581 -4.14 -8.27 -32.23
CA GLN A 581 -3.90 -9.65 -32.66
C GLN A 581 -4.64 -9.97 -33.96
N ASN A 582 -3.97 -10.64 -34.90
CA ASN A 582 -4.60 -11.31 -36.04
C ASN A 582 -4.05 -12.74 -36.15
N LYS A 583 -4.91 -13.77 -36.03
CA LYS A 583 -4.50 -15.19 -35.99
C LYS A 583 -5.39 -16.08 -36.85
N ALA A 584 -4.78 -17.06 -37.50
CA ALA A 584 -5.46 -18.20 -38.14
C ALA A 584 -5.76 -19.30 -37.11
N GLN A 585 -6.37 -20.39 -37.58
CA GLN A 585 -6.70 -21.57 -36.79
C GLN A 585 -5.51 -22.08 -35.96
N SER A 586 -5.78 -22.46 -34.71
CA SER A 586 -4.80 -22.90 -33.71
C SER A 586 -3.68 -21.88 -33.48
N ASN A 587 -4.04 -20.59 -33.42
CA ASN A 587 -3.13 -19.46 -33.23
C ASN A 587 -1.99 -19.32 -34.26
N LYS A 588 -2.15 -19.90 -35.46
CA LYS A 588 -1.17 -19.80 -36.55
C LYS A 588 -1.13 -18.38 -37.14
N LYS A 589 -0.08 -18.10 -37.92
CA LYS A 589 0.01 -16.86 -38.70
C LYS A 589 -1.13 -16.82 -39.73
N PRO A 590 -1.85 -15.69 -39.88
CA PRO A 590 -2.90 -15.56 -40.89
C PRO A 590 -2.33 -15.61 -42.30
N HIS A 591 -3.17 -15.98 -43.27
CA HIS A 591 -2.81 -15.86 -44.68
C HIS A 591 -2.48 -14.39 -45.03
N LYS A 592 -1.52 -14.16 -45.93
CA LYS A 592 -1.05 -12.81 -46.29
C LYS A 592 -2.21 -11.88 -46.66
N LYS A 593 -3.15 -12.35 -47.47
CA LYS A 593 -4.33 -11.57 -47.89
C LYS A 593 -5.21 -11.10 -46.70
N ASN A 594 -5.38 -11.93 -45.67
CA ASN A 594 -6.09 -11.54 -44.45
C ASN A 594 -5.28 -10.58 -43.57
N ALA A 595 -3.95 -10.71 -43.55
CA ALA A 595 -3.09 -9.75 -42.86
C ALA A 595 -3.16 -8.37 -43.55
N ASP A 596 -2.99 -8.34 -44.87
CA ASP A 596 -3.06 -7.11 -45.68
C ASP A 596 -4.46 -6.46 -45.57
N ALA A 597 -5.53 -7.26 -45.55
CA ALA A 597 -6.90 -6.77 -45.34
C ALA A 597 -7.11 -6.18 -43.93
N ALA A 598 -6.52 -6.78 -42.89
CA ALA A 598 -6.59 -6.25 -41.53
C ALA A 598 -5.84 -4.91 -41.41
N ASP A 599 -4.66 -4.79 -42.02
CA ASP A 599 -3.88 -3.54 -42.01
C ASP A 599 -4.62 -2.43 -42.76
N TRP A 600 -5.15 -2.75 -43.95
CA TRP A 600 -6.01 -1.85 -44.71
C TRP A 600 -7.23 -1.42 -43.89
N PHE A 601 -7.90 -2.35 -43.20
CA PHE A 601 -9.09 -2.06 -42.42
C PHE A 601 -8.81 -1.09 -41.28
N VAL A 602 -7.74 -1.33 -40.52
CA VAL A 602 -7.30 -0.44 -39.42
C VAL A 602 -6.94 0.94 -39.93
N GLU A 603 -6.21 1.02 -41.04
CA GLU A 603 -5.86 2.30 -41.68
C GLU A 603 -7.11 3.09 -42.08
N ASN A 604 -8.10 2.44 -42.70
CA ASN A 604 -9.30 3.13 -43.20
C ASN A 604 -10.28 3.50 -42.08
N LEU A 605 -10.37 2.72 -41.00
CA LEU A 605 -11.08 3.11 -39.77
C LEU A 605 -10.44 4.37 -39.16
N ASN A 606 -9.13 4.36 -38.96
CA ASN A 606 -8.41 5.48 -38.32
C ASN A 606 -8.41 6.76 -39.17
N ASN A 607 -8.49 6.64 -40.48
CA ASN A 607 -8.59 7.77 -41.41
C ASN A 607 -10.04 8.23 -41.64
N GLY A 608 -11.04 7.67 -40.94
CA GLY A 608 -12.44 8.04 -41.07
C GLY A 608 -13.08 7.69 -42.42
N LYS A 609 -12.43 6.84 -43.22
CA LYS A 609 -12.96 6.34 -44.50
C LYS A 609 -14.03 5.26 -44.29
N ILE A 610 -13.94 4.55 -43.18
CA ILE A 610 -15.00 3.67 -42.68
C ILE A 610 -15.68 4.41 -41.52
N PRO A 611 -16.92 4.88 -41.70
CA PRO A 611 -17.59 5.69 -40.69
C PRO A 611 -17.90 4.85 -39.45
N VAL A 612 -17.62 5.40 -38.27
CA VAL A 612 -17.98 4.83 -36.96
C VAL A 612 -18.71 5.91 -36.17
N ASP A 613 -19.94 5.61 -35.77
CA ASP A 613 -20.65 6.45 -34.80
C ASP A 613 -20.18 6.09 -33.37
N TRP A 614 -19.06 6.69 -32.97
CA TRP A 614 -18.49 6.48 -31.64
C TRP A 614 -19.43 6.86 -30.51
N THR A 615 -20.31 7.84 -30.74
CA THR A 615 -21.26 8.30 -29.72
C THR A 615 -22.32 7.24 -29.49
N ALA A 616 -22.94 6.73 -30.55
CA ALA A 616 -23.93 5.66 -30.47
C ALA A 616 -23.30 4.36 -29.94
N LEU A 617 -22.09 4.02 -30.39
CA LEU A 617 -21.36 2.84 -29.94
C LEU A 617 -21.10 2.89 -28.42
N TYR A 618 -20.65 4.03 -27.88
CA TYR A 618 -20.42 4.15 -26.45
C TYR A 618 -21.71 4.12 -25.62
N ALA A 619 -22.77 4.77 -26.08
CA ALA A 619 -24.06 4.71 -25.40
C ALA A 619 -24.57 3.26 -25.29
N GLN A 620 -24.59 2.52 -26.41
CA GLN A 620 -25.02 1.12 -26.42
C GLN A 620 -24.08 0.22 -25.61
N ARG A 621 -22.76 0.45 -25.67
CA ARG A 621 -21.81 -0.33 -24.87
C ARG A 621 -21.99 -0.07 -23.38
N ASP A 622 -22.25 1.16 -22.95
CA ASP A 622 -22.46 1.49 -21.54
C ASP A 622 -23.73 0.81 -21.00
N GLU A 623 -24.80 0.72 -21.80
CA GLU A 623 -26.00 -0.06 -21.48
C GLU A 623 -25.68 -1.55 -21.29
N VAL A 624 -24.99 -2.15 -22.26
CA VAL A 624 -24.59 -3.58 -22.19
C VAL A 624 -23.61 -3.82 -21.04
N ALA A 625 -22.70 -2.89 -20.77
CA ALA A 625 -21.76 -2.97 -19.66
C ALA A 625 -22.46 -2.88 -18.30
N ALA A 626 -23.54 -2.10 -18.19
CA ALA A 626 -24.36 -2.07 -16.97
C ALA A 626 -25.01 -3.42 -16.72
N ILE A 627 -25.63 -4.03 -17.75
CA ILE A 627 -26.23 -5.38 -17.67
C ILE A 627 -25.15 -6.42 -17.33
N TYR A 628 -24.02 -6.38 -18.02
CA TYR A 628 -22.90 -7.29 -17.78
C TYR A 628 -22.38 -7.16 -16.35
N LYS A 629 -22.22 -5.94 -15.82
CA LYS A 629 -21.72 -5.70 -14.45
C LYS A 629 -22.67 -6.25 -13.39
N GLN A 630 -23.99 -6.14 -13.60
CA GLN A 630 -25.00 -6.72 -12.68
C GLN A 630 -24.87 -8.25 -12.58
N ASN A 631 -24.58 -8.91 -13.70
CA ASN A 631 -24.49 -10.37 -13.78
C ASN A 631 -23.06 -10.87 -14.05
N ARG A 632 -22.04 -10.08 -13.68
CA ARG A 632 -20.64 -10.28 -14.11
C ARG A 632 -20.16 -11.68 -13.81
N ILE A 633 -20.43 -12.16 -12.60
CA ILE A 633 -19.99 -13.48 -12.14
C ILE A 633 -20.66 -14.59 -12.93
N ILE A 634 -21.97 -14.49 -13.14
CA ILE A 634 -22.73 -15.45 -13.95
C ILE A 634 -22.14 -15.51 -15.36
N HIS A 635 -21.78 -14.36 -15.93
CA HIS A 635 -21.17 -14.30 -17.25
C HIS A 635 -19.74 -14.85 -17.29
N GLU A 636 -18.96 -14.67 -16.21
CA GLU A 636 -17.58 -15.16 -16.07
C GLU A 636 -17.50 -16.68 -15.85
N ILE A 637 -18.40 -17.26 -15.06
CA ILE A 637 -18.39 -18.70 -14.73
C ILE A 637 -19.33 -19.53 -15.61
N GLY A 638 -20.33 -18.89 -16.23
CA GLY A 638 -21.23 -19.49 -17.20
C GLY A 638 -22.57 -19.95 -16.64
N PHE A 639 -22.76 -19.98 -15.32
CA PHE A 639 -24.00 -20.40 -14.64
C PHE A 639 -24.27 -19.52 -13.42
N ASP A 640 -25.48 -19.60 -12.86
CA ASP A 640 -25.84 -18.85 -11.66
C ASP A 640 -25.31 -19.56 -10.39
N PRO A 641 -24.31 -19.01 -9.68
CA PRO A 641 -23.75 -19.64 -8.49
C PRO A 641 -24.69 -19.53 -7.27
N GLU A 642 -25.81 -18.82 -7.39
CA GLU A 642 -26.84 -18.79 -6.36
C GLU A 642 -27.78 -20.00 -6.43
N GLN A 643 -27.87 -20.66 -7.58
CA GLN A 643 -28.68 -21.87 -7.78
C GLN A 643 -27.90 -23.12 -7.34
N GLU A 644 -28.27 -23.70 -6.21
CA GLU A 644 -27.56 -24.85 -5.63
C GLU A 644 -27.45 -26.04 -6.61
N SER A 645 -28.49 -26.30 -7.41
CA SER A 645 -28.48 -27.37 -8.42
C SER A 645 -27.42 -27.15 -9.51
N TYR A 646 -27.19 -25.89 -9.93
CA TYR A 646 -26.15 -25.57 -10.91
C TYR A 646 -24.76 -25.69 -10.30
N CYS A 647 -24.60 -25.27 -9.05
CA CYS A 647 -23.35 -25.45 -8.31
C CYS A 647 -23.00 -26.94 -8.13
N ALA A 648 -24.01 -27.77 -7.84
CA ALA A 648 -23.83 -29.21 -7.68
C ALA A 648 -23.42 -29.89 -9.00
N GLU A 649 -24.07 -29.54 -10.13
CA GLU A 649 -23.71 -30.07 -11.44
C GLU A 649 -22.33 -29.55 -11.90
N ALA A 650 -22.01 -28.27 -11.67
CA ALA A 650 -20.70 -27.72 -11.96
C ALA A 650 -19.59 -28.44 -11.17
N TYR A 651 -19.86 -28.76 -9.91
CA TYR A 651 -18.97 -29.58 -9.09
C TYR A 651 -18.84 -31.00 -9.66
N ASP A 652 -19.95 -31.65 -10.03
CA ASP A 652 -19.95 -33.00 -10.63
C ASP A 652 -19.11 -33.06 -11.92
N ILE A 653 -19.26 -32.06 -12.80
CA ILE A 653 -18.46 -31.92 -14.02
C ILE A 653 -16.97 -31.83 -13.70
N MET A 654 -16.60 -31.06 -12.67
CA MET A 654 -15.21 -30.85 -12.30
C MET A 654 -14.63 -31.96 -11.42
N ARG A 655 -15.50 -32.80 -10.82
CA ARG A 655 -15.15 -33.83 -9.83
C ARG A 655 -14.13 -34.83 -10.37
N ASP A 656 -14.23 -35.17 -11.65
CA ASP A 656 -13.30 -36.10 -12.35
C ASP A 656 -11.84 -35.62 -12.32
N PHE A 657 -11.62 -34.31 -12.19
CA PHE A 657 -10.28 -33.71 -12.18
C PHE A 657 -9.74 -33.43 -10.77
N LEU A 658 -10.50 -33.78 -9.73
CA LEU A 658 -10.13 -33.55 -8.33
C LEU A 658 -9.31 -34.73 -7.76
N PRO A 659 -8.48 -34.49 -6.72
CA PRO A 659 -7.82 -35.56 -5.99
C PRO A 659 -8.85 -36.53 -5.38
N PRO A 660 -8.52 -37.83 -5.20
CA PRO A 660 -9.48 -38.83 -4.74
C PRO A 660 -10.21 -38.51 -3.43
N LYS A 661 -9.60 -37.71 -2.54
CA LYS A 661 -10.25 -37.27 -1.29
C LYS A 661 -11.42 -36.31 -1.54
N LEU A 662 -11.28 -35.40 -2.51
CA LEU A 662 -12.32 -34.45 -2.87
C LEU A 662 -13.31 -35.07 -3.87
N ALA A 663 -12.82 -35.86 -4.82
CA ALA A 663 -13.65 -36.53 -5.83
C ALA A 663 -14.70 -37.51 -5.26
N LYS A 664 -14.52 -37.97 -4.02
CA LYS A 664 -15.48 -38.84 -3.31
C LYS A 664 -16.60 -38.08 -2.60
N LEU A 665 -16.49 -36.76 -2.48
CA LEU A 665 -17.51 -35.92 -1.87
C LEU A 665 -18.52 -35.52 -2.95
N ASP A 666 -19.80 -35.58 -2.64
CA ASP A 666 -20.79 -34.80 -3.37
C ASP A 666 -20.67 -33.30 -2.99
N TYR A 667 -21.42 -32.43 -3.66
CA TYR A 667 -21.32 -30.99 -3.43
C TYR A 667 -21.71 -30.58 -2.00
N ALA A 668 -22.78 -31.14 -1.44
CA ALA A 668 -23.22 -30.85 -0.08
C ALA A 668 -22.17 -31.29 0.96
N GLN A 669 -21.57 -32.46 0.77
CA GLN A 669 -20.47 -32.95 1.59
C GLN A 669 -19.21 -32.07 1.42
N TYR A 670 -18.94 -31.57 0.22
CA TYR A 670 -17.84 -30.64 -0.02
C TYR A 670 -18.06 -29.32 0.75
N LEU A 671 -19.26 -28.76 0.76
CA LEU A 671 -19.55 -27.53 1.53
C LEU A 671 -19.33 -27.70 3.04
N LEU A 672 -19.56 -28.89 3.59
CA LEU A 672 -19.43 -29.15 5.04
C LEU A 672 -17.99 -29.48 5.48
N LYS A 673 -17.29 -30.32 4.72
CA LYS A 673 -15.99 -30.90 5.14
C LYS A 673 -14.92 -30.86 4.06
N GLY A 674 -15.17 -30.17 2.96
CA GLY A 674 -14.20 -29.98 1.88
C GLY A 674 -12.97 -29.23 2.36
N GLN A 675 -11.81 -29.58 1.82
CA GLN A 675 -10.60 -28.81 2.08
C GLN A 675 -10.77 -27.38 1.56
N GLY A 676 -10.47 -26.39 2.41
CA GLY A 676 -10.60 -24.97 2.08
C GLY A 676 -11.88 -24.33 2.63
N VAL A 677 -12.90 -25.09 3.02
CA VAL A 677 -14.15 -24.55 3.61
C VAL A 677 -13.86 -23.69 4.84
N ALA A 678 -13.03 -24.18 5.78
CA ALA A 678 -12.63 -23.38 6.95
C ALA A 678 -11.94 -22.05 6.57
N LEU A 679 -11.22 -22.01 5.44
CA LEU A 679 -10.63 -20.78 4.91
C LEU A 679 -11.66 -19.87 4.26
N ILE A 680 -12.73 -20.43 3.66
CA ILE A 680 -13.89 -19.67 3.18
C ILE A 680 -14.57 -18.96 4.35
N HIS A 681 -14.91 -19.64 5.45
CA HIS A 681 -15.49 -18.99 6.64
C HIS A 681 -14.61 -17.86 7.13
N LYS A 682 -13.31 -18.13 7.33
CA LYS A 682 -12.35 -17.10 7.78
C LYS A 682 -12.26 -15.90 6.83
N ALA A 683 -12.35 -16.14 5.53
CA ALA A 683 -12.33 -15.07 4.53
C ALA A 683 -13.62 -14.24 4.54
N ILE A 684 -14.78 -14.88 4.71
CA ILE A 684 -16.09 -14.22 4.86
C ILE A 684 -16.10 -13.38 6.14
N GLU A 685 -15.74 -13.95 7.30
CA GLU A 685 -15.64 -13.25 8.58
C GLU A 685 -14.71 -12.04 8.50
N LYS A 686 -13.55 -12.20 7.86
CA LYS A 686 -12.59 -11.11 7.66
C LYS A 686 -13.17 -9.98 6.81
N ALA A 687 -13.95 -10.32 5.78
CA ALA A 687 -14.59 -9.35 4.90
C ALA A 687 -15.71 -8.58 5.63
N ILE A 688 -16.57 -9.28 6.38
CA ILE A 688 -17.63 -8.69 7.20
C ILE A 688 -17.05 -7.71 8.24
N ASN A 689 -15.95 -8.09 8.89
CA ASN A 689 -15.33 -7.27 9.94
C ASN A 689 -14.52 -6.07 9.42
N LYS A 690 -14.29 -5.96 8.10
CA LYS A 690 -13.50 -4.89 7.47
C LYS A 690 -14.14 -4.39 6.16
N PRO A 691 -15.35 -3.81 6.23
CA PRO A 691 -16.09 -3.40 5.03
C PRO A 691 -15.33 -2.34 4.21
N ASP A 692 -14.59 -1.45 4.85
CA ASP A 692 -13.86 -0.36 4.18
C ASP A 692 -12.69 -0.84 3.31
N LYS A 693 -12.26 -2.10 3.43
CA LYS A 693 -11.25 -2.72 2.55
C LYS A 693 -11.87 -3.50 1.40
N LEU A 694 -13.19 -3.48 1.26
CA LEU A 694 -13.92 -4.13 0.17
C LEU A 694 -14.17 -3.20 -1.01
N THR A 695 -13.58 -1.99 -1.07
CA THR A 695 -13.57 -1.24 -2.33
C THR A 695 -12.96 -2.12 -3.42
N PRO A 696 -13.64 -2.33 -4.57
CA PRO A 696 -13.12 -3.17 -5.64
C PRO A 696 -11.73 -2.67 -6.03
N THR A 697 -10.73 -3.55 -6.00
CA THR A 697 -9.45 -3.29 -6.67
C THR A 697 -9.79 -2.99 -8.13
N PRO A 698 -9.39 -1.84 -8.69
CA PRO A 698 -9.41 -1.67 -10.13
C PRO A 698 -8.57 -2.82 -10.71
N MET A 699 -9.20 -3.66 -11.55
CA MET A 699 -8.44 -4.66 -12.32
C MET A 699 -7.71 -3.98 -13.45
#